data_AF-A0A1R1MCR8-F1
#
_entry.id   AF-A0A1R1MCR8-F1
#
_cell.length_a   1.000
_cell.length_b   1.000
_cell.length_c   1.000
_cell.angle_alpha   90.00
_cell.angle_beta   90.00
_cell.angle_gamma   90.00
#
_symmetry.space_group_name_H-M   'P 1'
#
loop_
_entity.id
_entity.type
_entity.pdbx_description
1 polymer ?
#
loop_
_entity_poly.entity_id
_entity_poly.type
_entity_poly.pdbx_seq_one_letter_code
_entity_poly.pdbx_strand_id
1 'polypeptide(L)'
;MNLNEFKVSFYAAEGAYNVDVGRGNLEGYSSVSGGNWVDSATGFKATAYKDTQGNYILAFAGTEPDQDPYQDIASFGWGQWESNRDKVFTLFRRFIEDLDPTNDVSSLTFVGHSLGGALAQYAAYDFVKEGIVTTAQTTITTFNGLGGVSGLEKKYGGEYQSTLLNGADIHHYFDPSDMVSMLSKHVGGSSTNYQLRADDTPVFTGTAHTMGMIESYMRNGTLELSLQRTHDYFDLNDAVPILQTFGDFTNGWIYGGEFDANSVESVARLLSMISFIPLLEAYPAGAQEWDALKEWLLTNVAKTVFHLDGTAAVLAVVAMDEALDSIGKLLLKEQPEIQAGLAVTSFLAEAYDWFTDDDSPDPATKALVYDLINNLVGTSPYTDSQGNTWDELVTEEMVERMLDSASNNEQSTYSTFLGHLGTMLGRPSTGSLLDTIELHNFISENPIRANYVLPVTDLTKDELINWASADTKFGLLGRYALVELSSFLLVVDEDNSSIASAVLNNERYSLEKFSEQYISDRAHFLLQILDRNLNDSTAVTRGVASGEHSKEYYLDYGTDTFAMTSDVSAYSEGRPAVPDGVKAYIFGDENSNLDITGGDQADRLYGGAGTDVIKGAEGNDYIEGNQGNDILYGGEGADEIHGGDGKDFLHSNGQSNATDGAVDTVYGDKGDDKFFLNSGDLAYDSEGTDTYYVATEAGGGRVIIDDSDQKGSLVINGQVIQNAFYESENQWSDLTYTLELSGSSLLISGPDGTDVELKNFTNGDFGIHLESASEEEPEIVTDNVIQGDQESDPDDVIYDTAANDTILAGDGDDVVYRRDGGDDIIELGDGDDNLLSPTDVSGRIIAKGGAGRDALEVSAEGGVLEGGVDADEQGDAADFILLGADEPGSGLQGEWFDAEGGNDQIFGGAGNDLAAGGEGDDLIVTGGGSDWIWGDLNTHSSGDEWKQWSVIEEFDGTQYTYHLENIYTQNDEGVGNDVIYAGAGNDVAFSEKGNDTLFLESGDDKGWGQEGDDVLLGEGPIPHGATESRFWTVLV
;
A
#
# COMPACT_ATOMS: atom_id res chain seq x y z
N MET A 1 -18.58 14.83 -34.79
CA MET A 1 -19.04 13.47 -35.12
C MET A 1 -19.93 12.95 -33.98
N ASN A 2 -21.05 12.30 -34.28
CA ASN A 2 -21.86 11.57 -33.29
C ASN A 2 -21.14 10.26 -32.92
N LEU A 3 -21.24 9.79 -31.67
CA LEU A 3 -20.63 8.53 -31.21
C LEU A 3 -20.92 7.33 -32.13
N ASN A 4 -22.12 7.29 -32.73
CA ASN A 4 -22.48 6.25 -33.69
C ASN A 4 -21.67 6.32 -35.00
N GLU A 5 -21.35 7.52 -35.50
CA GLU A 5 -20.56 7.70 -36.73
C GLU A 5 -19.10 7.28 -36.52
N PHE A 6 -18.53 7.56 -35.34
CA PHE A 6 -17.21 7.08 -34.94
C PHE A 6 -17.15 5.55 -34.92
N LYS A 7 -18.11 4.91 -34.24
CA LYS A 7 -18.21 3.45 -34.13
C LYS A 7 -18.34 2.78 -35.49
N VAL A 8 -19.26 3.27 -36.32
CA VAL A 8 -19.49 2.71 -37.67
C VAL A 8 -18.24 2.85 -38.53
N SER A 9 -17.53 3.99 -38.46
CA SER A 9 -16.28 4.19 -39.21
C SER A 9 -15.18 3.26 -38.72
N PHE A 10 -14.97 3.12 -37.42
CA PHE A 10 -13.97 2.21 -36.87
C PHE A 10 -14.23 0.75 -37.28
N TYR A 11 -15.47 0.29 -37.13
CA TYR A 11 -15.84 -1.07 -37.53
C TYR A 11 -15.70 -1.30 -39.04
N ALA A 12 -15.92 -0.27 -39.86
CA ALA A 12 -15.68 -0.32 -41.30
C ALA A 12 -14.18 -0.47 -41.62
N ALA A 13 -13.30 0.27 -40.93
CA ALA A 13 -11.84 0.16 -41.06
C ALA A 13 -11.35 -1.26 -40.74
N GLU A 14 -11.82 -1.83 -39.62
CA GLU A 14 -11.50 -3.21 -39.23
C GLU A 14 -12.12 -4.24 -40.19
N GLY A 15 -13.30 -3.94 -40.74
CA GLY A 15 -13.92 -4.73 -41.81
C GLY A 15 -13.07 -4.81 -43.07
N ALA A 16 -12.25 -3.79 -43.36
CA ALA A 16 -11.34 -3.79 -44.50
C ALA A 16 -10.18 -4.78 -44.35
N TYR A 17 -9.69 -5.04 -43.13
CA TYR A 17 -8.71 -6.10 -42.86
C TYR A 17 -9.31 -7.51 -43.02
N ASN A 18 -10.60 -7.65 -42.73
CA ASN A 18 -11.30 -8.94 -42.69
C ASN A 18 -12.14 -9.23 -43.95
N VAL A 19 -11.80 -8.62 -45.09
CA VAL A 19 -12.54 -8.78 -46.36
C VAL A 19 -12.60 -10.22 -46.86
N ASP A 20 -11.63 -11.05 -46.49
CA ASP A 20 -11.54 -12.46 -46.88
C ASP A 20 -12.49 -13.39 -46.11
N VAL A 21 -12.87 -13.00 -44.88
CA VAL A 21 -13.78 -13.75 -43.99
C VAL A 21 -15.18 -13.13 -43.87
N GLY A 22 -15.36 -11.91 -44.37
CA GLY A 22 -16.66 -11.27 -44.53
C GLY A 22 -17.27 -10.78 -43.23
N ARG A 23 -16.79 -9.63 -42.72
CA ARG A 23 -17.58 -8.86 -41.75
C ARG A 23 -18.91 -8.49 -42.42
N GLY A 24 -20.02 -8.88 -41.79
CA GLY A 24 -21.37 -8.67 -42.31
C GLY A 24 -21.80 -7.19 -42.31
N ASN A 25 -23.10 -6.96 -42.18
CA ASN A 25 -23.64 -5.59 -42.07
C ASN A 25 -23.11 -4.90 -40.81
N LEU A 26 -22.86 -3.59 -40.91
CA LEU A 26 -22.57 -2.71 -39.77
C LEU A 26 -23.89 -2.13 -39.24
N GLU A 27 -23.86 -1.50 -38.07
CA GLU A 27 -25.04 -0.83 -37.50
C GLU A 27 -25.53 0.28 -38.47
N GLY A 28 -26.72 0.09 -39.05
CA GLY A 28 -27.30 1.01 -40.03
C GLY A 28 -26.78 0.90 -41.47
N TYR A 29 -25.71 0.12 -41.73
CA TYR A 29 -25.11 -0.04 -43.06
C TYR A 29 -25.03 -1.51 -43.48
N SER A 30 -25.42 -1.83 -44.71
CA SER A 30 -25.25 -3.16 -45.31
C SER A 30 -24.00 -3.22 -46.18
N SER A 31 -23.30 -4.36 -46.16
CA SER A 31 -22.16 -4.57 -47.06
C SER A 31 -22.64 -4.61 -48.52
N VAL A 32 -21.86 -4.01 -49.41
CA VAL A 32 -22.20 -3.94 -50.83
C VAL A 32 -21.78 -5.24 -51.51
N SER A 33 -22.71 -5.89 -52.21
CA SER A 33 -22.42 -7.13 -52.94
C SER A 33 -21.36 -6.88 -54.03
N GLY A 34 -20.22 -7.57 -53.92
CA GLY A 34 -19.06 -7.37 -54.77
C GLY A 34 -18.17 -6.19 -54.37
N GLY A 35 -18.53 -5.44 -53.32
CA GLY A 35 -17.80 -4.27 -52.82
C GLY A 35 -16.61 -4.62 -51.94
N ASN A 36 -15.99 -5.78 -52.12
CA ASN A 36 -14.73 -6.16 -51.47
C ASN A 36 -13.63 -6.23 -52.53
N TRP A 37 -12.52 -5.56 -52.26
CA TRP A 37 -11.34 -5.55 -53.12
C TRP A 37 -10.18 -6.19 -52.38
N VAL A 38 -9.51 -7.14 -53.04
CA VAL A 38 -8.30 -7.80 -52.54
C VAL A 38 -7.34 -7.93 -53.70
N ASP A 39 -6.18 -7.28 -53.62
CA ASP A 39 -5.06 -7.46 -54.54
C ASP A 39 -3.86 -8.05 -53.80
N SER A 40 -3.70 -9.36 -53.91
CA SER A 40 -2.63 -10.11 -53.25
C SER A 40 -1.22 -9.72 -53.74
N ALA A 41 -1.09 -9.03 -54.88
CA ALA A 41 0.21 -8.63 -55.41
C ALA A 41 0.77 -7.37 -54.72
N THR A 42 -0.12 -6.51 -54.21
CA THR A 42 0.25 -5.25 -53.55
C THR A 42 -0.26 -5.15 -52.11
N GLY A 43 -0.90 -6.21 -51.58
CA GLY A 43 -1.55 -6.18 -50.26
C GLY A 43 -2.79 -5.29 -50.17
N PHE A 44 -3.28 -4.73 -51.29
CA PHE A 44 -4.34 -3.73 -51.26
C PHE A 44 -5.68 -4.39 -50.91
N LYS A 45 -6.30 -3.94 -49.81
CA LYS A 45 -7.63 -4.39 -49.39
C LYS A 45 -8.56 -3.20 -49.12
N ALA A 46 -9.79 -3.31 -49.62
CA ALA A 46 -10.82 -2.32 -49.37
C ALA A 46 -12.20 -2.96 -49.31
N THR A 47 -13.16 -2.30 -48.67
CA THR A 47 -14.55 -2.73 -48.62
C THR A 47 -15.53 -1.56 -48.66
N ALA A 48 -16.73 -1.78 -49.20
CA ALA A 48 -17.78 -0.78 -49.32
C ALA A 48 -19.06 -1.18 -48.58
N TYR A 49 -19.64 -0.22 -47.86
CA TYR A 49 -20.92 -0.32 -47.18
C TYR A 49 -21.89 0.78 -47.64
N LYS A 50 -23.19 0.53 -47.49
CA LYS A 50 -24.24 1.52 -47.79
C LYS A 50 -25.36 1.47 -46.76
N ASP A 51 -25.98 2.60 -46.47
CA ASP A 51 -27.22 2.64 -45.70
C ASP A 51 -28.46 2.71 -46.60
N THR A 52 -29.62 2.93 -45.99
CA THR A 52 -30.91 3.09 -46.70
C THR A 52 -31.18 4.51 -47.20
N GLN A 53 -30.30 5.46 -46.88
CA GLN A 53 -30.47 6.90 -47.13
C GLN A 53 -29.49 7.43 -48.21
N GLY A 54 -28.70 6.54 -48.82
CA GLY A 54 -27.76 6.90 -49.88
C GLY A 54 -26.40 7.37 -49.35
N ASN A 55 -26.06 7.06 -48.10
CA ASN A 55 -24.74 7.28 -47.53
C ASN A 55 -23.87 6.04 -47.75
N TYR A 56 -22.62 6.26 -48.14
CA TYR A 56 -21.67 5.20 -48.48
C TYR A 56 -20.42 5.30 -47.62
N ILE A 57 -19.84 4.15 -47.30
CA ILE A 57 -18.53 4.06 -46.64
C ILE A 57 -17.61 3.24 -47.53
N LEU A 58 -16.43 3.77 -47.83
CA LEU A 58 -15.34 3.06 -48.48
C LEU A 58 -14.17 2.97 -47.50
N ALA A 59 -13.90 1.77 -47.01
CA ALA A 59 -12.88 1.52 -46.00
C ALA A 59 -11.67 0.81 -46.60
N PHE A 60 -10.47 1.21 -46.18
CA PHE A 60 -9.18 0.68 -46.64
C PHE A 60 -8.40 0.05 -45.50
N ALA A 61 -7.80 -1.11 -45.74
CA ALA A 61 -6.91 -1.75 -44.79
C ALA A 61 -5.52 -1.11 -44.81
N GLY A 62 -4.81 -1.18 -43.69
CA GLY A 62 -3.37 -0.90 -43.62
C GLY A 62 -2.51 -2.12 -43.94
N THR A 63 -1.24 -2.08 -43.58
CA THR A 63 -0.25 -3.15 -43.84
C THR A 63 -0.59 -4.44 -43.09
N GLU A 64 -0.47 -5.59 -43.75
CA GLU A 64 -0.65 -6.92 -43.14
C GLU A 64 0.71 -7.54 -42.70
N PRO A 65 0.73 -8.46 -41.71
CA PRO A 65 1.96 -9.01 -41.14
C PRO A 65 2.86 -9.79 -42.11
N ASP A 66 2.33 -10.24 -43.25
CA ASP A 66 3.00 -11.01 -44.29
C ASP A 66 3.54 -10.14 -45.45
N GLN A 67 3.35 -8.82 -45.38
CA GLN A 67 3.89 -7.83 -46.32
C GLN A 67 5.28 -7.35 -45.87
N ASP A 68 6.08 -6.77 -46.79
CA ASP A 68 7.33 -6.08 -46.43
C ASP A 68 7.01 -4.62 -46.04
N PRO A 69 6.94 -4.30 -44.74
CA PRO A 69 6.50 -2.98 -44.27
C PRO A 69 7.45 -1.86 -44.74
N TYR A 70 8.72 -2.18 -45.05
CA TYR A 70 9.71 -1.19 -45.47
C TYR A 70 9.42 -0.63 -46.88
N GLN A 71 8.93 -1.45 -47.82
CA GLN A 71 8.60 -0.95 -49.17
C GLN A 71 7.32 -0.11 -49.20
N ASP A 72 6.36 -0.46 -48.35
CA ASP A 72 5.08 0.23 -48.28
C ASP A 72 5.18 1.58 -47.57
N ILE A 73 5.94 1.65 -46.47
CA ILE A 73 6.23 2.91 -45.76
C ILE A 73 7.12 3.82 -46.61
N ALA A 74 8.18 3.30 -47.25
CA ALA A 74 9.05 4.09 -48.12
C ALA A 74 8.33 4.68 -49.35
N SER A 75 7.19 4.12 -49.73
CA SER A 75 6.34 4.64 -50.80
C SER A 75 5.09 5.38 -50.32
N PHE A 76 4.88 5.47 -49.00
CA PHE A 76 3.66 5.96 -48.35
C PHE A 76 2.38 5.26 -48.87
N GLY A 77 2.48 4.00 -49.32
CA GLY A 77 1.35 3.24 -49.90
C GLY A 77 0.87 3.73 -51.26
N TRP A 78 1.55 4.71 -51.87
CA TRP A 78 1.16 5.31 -53.15
C TRP A 78 1.05 4.27 -54.28
N GLY A 79 2.00 3.32 -54.35
CA GLY A 79 2.02 2.28 -55.37
C GLY A 79 0.83 1.31 -55.28
N GLN A 80 0.33 1.07 -54.07
CA GLN A 80 -0.85 0.23 -53.82
C GLN A 80 -2.12 0.91 -54.35
N TRP A 81 -2.30 2.20 -54.05
CA TRP A 81 -3.43 2.98 -54.56
C TRP A 81 -3.39 3.11 -56.08
N GLU A 82 -2.23 3.46 -56.64
CA GLU A 82 -2.10 3.70 -58.08
C GLU A 82 -2.43 2.47 -58.93
N SER A 83 -2.03 1.28 -58.47
CA SER A 83 -2.28 0.02 -59.18
C SER A 83 -3.75 -0.43 -59.12
N ASN A 84 -4.53 0.11 -58.17
CA ASN A 84 -5.89 -0.36 -57.87
C ASN A 84 -7.00 0.68 -58.09
N ARG A 85 -6.69 1.98 -58.16
CA ARG A 85 -7.67 3.07 -58.27
C ARG A 85 -8.70 2.88 -59.39
N ASP A 86 -8.28 2.44 -60.58
CA ASP A 86 -9.18 2.31 -61.74
C ASP A 86 -10.19 1.17 -61.53
N LYS A 87 -9.78 0.11 -60.83
CA LYS A 87 -10.65 -1.01 -60.44
C LYS A 87 -11.67 -0.54 -59.38
N VAL A 88 -11.21 0.25 -58.40
CA VAL A 88 -12.08 0.82 -57.36
C VAL A 88 -13.10 1.78 -57.97
N PHE A 89 -12.69 2.72 -58.84
CA PHE A 89 -13.62 3.65 -59.51
C PHE A 89 -14.64 2.94 -60.39
N THR A 90 -14.18 2.00 -61.22
CA THR A 90 -15.06 1.29 -62.15
C THR A 90 -16.13 0.51 -61.40
N LEU A 91 -15.73 -0.15 -60.31
CA LEU A 91 -16.64 -0.96 -59.51
C LEU A 91 -17.59 -0.08 -58.67
N PHE A 92 -17.08 1.01 -58.10
CA PHE A 92 -17.91 1.97 -57.35
C PHE A 92 -18.95 2.66 -58.23
N ARG A 93 -18.57 3.10 -59.45
CA ARG A 93 -19.53 3.63 -60.44
C ARG A 93 -20.61 2.62 -60.78
N ARG A 94 -20.25 1.34 -60.95
CA ARG A 94 -21.22 0.25 -61.16
C ARG A 94 -22.17 0.09 -59.97
N PHE A 95 -21.70 0.26 -58.73
CA PHE A 95 -22.55 0.18 -57.54
C PHE A 95 -23.57 1.31 -57.44
N ILE A 96 -23.19 2.53 -57.81
CA ILE A 96 -24.12 3.67 -57.89
C ILE A 96 -25.15 3.42 -59.01
N GLU A 97 -24.69 3.00 -60.19
CA GLU A 97 -25.54 2.79 -61.37
C GLU A 97 -26.56 1.64 -61.20
N ASP A 98 -26.22 0.57 -60.46
CA ASP A 98 -27.07 -0.62 -60.31
C ASP A 98 -28.20 -0.46 -59.25
N LEU A 99 -28.24 0.63 -58.45
CA LEU A 99 -29.10 0.70 -57.25
C LEU A 99 -30.01 1.94 -57.13
N ASP A 100 -29.81 3.02 -57.89
CA ASP A 100 -30.76 4.14 -57.99
C ASP A 100 -30.64 4.89 -59.35
N PRO A 101 -31.70 4.98 -60.19
CA PRO A 101 -31.66 5.70 -61.47
C PRO A 101 -31.53 7.23 -61.33
N THR A 102 -31.49 7.79 -60.12
CA THR A 102 -31.33 9.24 -59.86
C THR A 102 -29.88 9.69 -59.68
N ASN A 103 -28.91 8.77 -59.51
CA ASN A 103 -27.48 9.06 -59.33
C ASN A 103 -27.13 9.95 -58.11
N ASP A 104 -27.99 10.06 -57.09
CA ASP A 104 -27.73 10.97 -55.96
C ASP A 104 -27.00 10.25 -54.81
N VAL A 105 -25.68 10.48 -54.69
CA VAL A 105 -24.88 10.08 -53.53
C VAL A 105 -25.10 11.12 -52.44
N SER A 106 -25.77 10.76 -51.34
CA SER A 106 -26.03 11.69 -50.22
C SER A 106 -24.73 12.09 -49.52
N SER A 107 -23.88 11.10 -49.21
CA SER A 107 -22.53 11.29 -48.69
C SER A 107 -21.65 10.08 -48.97
N LEU A 108 -20.34 10.29 -48.98
CA LEU A 108 -19.33 9.25 -49.13
C LEU A 108 -18.21 9.47 -48.10
N THR A 109 -18.09 8.51 -47.19
CA THR A 109 -17.07 8.49 -46.14
C THR A 109 -15.93 7.59 -46.56
N PHE A 110 -14.71 8.12 -46.61
CA PHE A 110 -13.48 7.38 -46.82
C PHE A 110 -12.84 7.09 -45.46
N VAL A 111 -12.62 5.82 -45.16
CA VAL A 111 -12.12 5.39 -43.85
C VAL A 111 -10.84 4.57 -43.99
N GLY A 112 -9.87 4.79 -43.12
CA GLY A 112 -8.67 3.97 -43.11
C GLY A 112 -7.92 3.97 -41.79
N HIS A 113 -7.24 2.86 -41.52
CA HIS A 113 -6.36 2.69 -40.36
C HIS A 113 -4.91 2.47 -40.81
N SER A 114 -3.92 3.00 -40.09
CA SER A 114 -2.49 2.86 -40.42
C SER A 114 -2.21 3.32 -41.87
N LEU A 115 -1.53 2.53 -42.71
CA LEU A 115 -1.33 2.81 -44.13
C LEU A 115 -2.65 3.06 -44.88
N GLY A 116 -3.74 2.41 -44.47
CA GLY A 116 -5.09 2.62 -45.01
C GLY A 116 -5.59 4.05 -44.84
N GLY A 117 -5.10 4.77 -43.83
CA GLY A 117 -5.36 6.21 -43.64
C GLY A 117 -4.81 7.07 -44.79
N ALA A 118 -3.63 6.73 -45.34
CA ALA A 118 -3.10 7.39 -46.52
C ALA A 118 -3.92 7.01 -47.77
N LEU A 119 -4.29 5.74 -47.92
CA LEU A 119 -5.15 5.27 -49.03
C LEU A 119 -6.52 5.95 -49.05
N ALA A 120 -7.14 6.14 -47.89
CA ALA A 120 -8.41 6.85 -47.74
C ALA A 120 -8.29 8.31 -48.21
N GLN A 121 -7.20 8.99 -47.87
CA GLN A 121 -6.92 10.36 -48.30
C GLN A 121 -6.66 10.43 -49.82
N TYR A 122 -5.93 9.45 -50.38
CA TYR A 122 -5.72 9.37 -51.84
C TYR A 122 -7.03 9.13 -52.60
N ALA A 123 -7.87 8.24 -52.07
CA ALA A 123 -9.18 7.94 -52.63
C ALA A 123 -10.09 9.16 -52.58
N ALA A 124 -10.22 9.83 -51.44
CA ALA A 124 -11.03 11.04 -51.31
C ALA A 124 -10.60 12.12 -52.31
N TYR A 125 -9.29 12.36 -52.41
CA TYR A 125 -8.74 13.34 -53.36
C TYR A 125 -9.06 12.98 -54.81
N ASP A 126 -8.78 11.75 -55.24
CA ASP A 126 -9.01 11.35 -56.64
C ASP A 126 -10.51 11.27 -56.97
N PHE A 127 -11.38 10.87 -56.04
CA PHE A 127 -12.85 10.83 -56.27
C PHE A 127 -13.44 12.23 -56.47
N VAL A 128 -12.99 13.21 -55.68
CA VAL A 128 -13.40 14.62 -55.85
C VAL A 128 -12.82 15.19 -57.15
N LYS A 129 -11.54 14.90 -57.45
CA LYS A 129 -10.87 15.36 -58.66
C LYS A 129 -11.53 14.84 -59.94
N GLU A 130 -11.97 13.58 -59.94
CA GLU A 130 -12.66 12.93 -61.06
C GLU A 130 -14.17 13.25 -61.11
N GLY A 131 -14.68 14.06 -60.18
CA GLY A 131 -16.08 14.49 -60.14
C GLY A 131 -17.07 13.38 -59.80
N ILE A 132 -16.62 12.33 -59.09
CA ILE A 132 -17.47 11.21 -58.65
C ILE A 132 -18.34 11.64 -57.46
N VAL A 133 -17.79 12.44 -56.55
CA VAL A 133 -18.49 13.12 -55.45
C VAL A 133 -18.02 14.56 -55.37
N THR A 134 -18.85 15.45 -54.81
CA THR A 134 -18.41 16.82 -54.51
C THR A 134 -17.68 16.88 -53.16
N THR A 135 -16.82 17.87 -52.96
CA THR A 135 -16.12 18.08 -51.69
C THR A 135 -17.06 18.13 -50.48
N ALA A 136 -18.27 18.69 -50.64
CA ALA A 136 -19.27 18.78 -49.57
C ALA A 136 -19.98 17.46 -49.23
N GLN A 137 -19.90 16.45 -50.12
CA GLN A 137 -20.41 15.10 -49.89
C GLN A 137 -19.35 14.18 -49.30
N THR A 138 -18.11 14.66 -49.15
CA THR A 138 -16.96 13.84 -48.77
C THR A 138 -16.68 13.96 -47.28
N THR A 139 -16.60 12.81 -46.62
CA THR A 139 -16.07 12.69 -45.26
C THR A 139 -14.79 11.86 -45.28
N ILE A 140 -13.78 12.24 -44.52
CA ILE A 140 -12.54 11.46 -44.34
C ILE A 140 -12.41 11.13 -42.86
N THR A 141 -12.20 9.86 -42.53
CA THR A 141 -11.99 9.42 -41.17
C THR A 141 -10.78 8.50 -41.11
N THR A 142 -9.74 8.89 -40.39
CA THR A 142 -8.55 8.06 -40.23
C THR A 142 -8.31 7.70 -38.77
N PHE A 143 -7.84 6.49 -38.53
CA PHE A 143 -7.42 6.00 -37.22
C PHE A 143 -5.94 5.64 -37.27
N ASN A 144 -5.11 6.31 -36.48
CA ASN A 144 -3.65 6.16 -36.49
C ASN A 144 -3.09 6.15 -37.93
N GLY A 145 -3.67 7.00 -38.78
CA GLY A 145 -3.55 6.87 -40.23
C GLY A 145 -2.35 7.64 -40.76
N LEU A 146 -1.61 7.06 -41.70
CA LEU A 146 -0.49 7.76 -42.35
C LEU A 146 -0.98 8.99 -43.14
N GLY A 147 -0.23 10.09 -43.11
CA GLY A 147 -0.52 11.29 -43.87
C GLY A 147 -0.50 11.10 -45.39
N GLY A 148 -1.51 11.64 -46.08
CA GLY A 148 -1.69 11.49 -47.53
C GLY A 148 -1.04 12.58 -48.39
N VAL A 149 -0.41 13.61 -47.82
CA VAL A 149 0.14 14.71 -48.65
C VAL A 149 1.36 14.24 -49.44
N SER A 150 2.29 13.51 -48.80
CA SER A 150 3.55 13.09 -49.46
C SER A 150 3.30 12.22 -50.71
N GLY A 151 2.33 11.31 -50.66
CA GLY A 151 1.96 10.48 -51.82
C GLY A 151 1.27 11.28 -52.94
N LEU A 152 0.39 12.22 -52.59
CA LEU A 152 -0.30 13.08 -53.55
C LEU A 152 0.67 14.04 -54.26
N GLU A 153 1.61 14.63 -53.52
CA GLU A 153 2.70 15.45 -54.07
C GLU A 153 3.63 14.63 -54.97
N LYS A 154 3.94 13.38 -54.60
CA LYS A 154 4.74 12.47 -55.45
C LYS A 154 4.11 12.23 -56.82
N LYS A 155 2.78 12.05 -56.89
CA LYS A 155 2.07 11.78 -58.16
C LYS A 155 1.79 13.02 -58.99
N TYR A 156 1.23 14.05 -58.35
CA TYR A 156 0.76 15.25 -59.05
C TYR A 156 1.84 16.34 -59.13
N GLY A 157 2.97 16.18 -58.44
CA GLY A 157 4.04 17.17 -58.38
C GLY A 157 3.50 18.53 -57.92
N GLY A 158 3.99 19.60 -58.55
CA GLY A 158 3.48 20.96 -58.32
C GLY A 158 2.02 21.21 -58.78
N GLU A 159 1.33 20.21 -59.35
CA GLU A 159 -0.10 20.27 -59.71
C GLU A 159 -1.02 19.73 -58.60
N TYR A 160 -0.48 19.27 -57.47
CA TYR A 160 -1.28 18.96 -56.29
C TYR A 160 -2.02 20.22 -55.79
N GLN A 161 -3.34 20.12 -55.67
CA GLN A 161 -4.20 21.19 -55.17
C GLN A 161 -4.52 20.93 -53.71
N SER A 162 -3.67 21.45 -52.80
CA SER A 162 -3.85 21.31 -51.34
C SER A 162 -5.22 21.78 -50.82
N THR A 163 -5.93 22.60 -51.60
CA THR A 163 -7.24 23.14 -51.27
C THR A 163 -8.42 22.40 -51.90
N LEU A 164 -8.20 21.35 -52.69
CA LEU A 164 -9.28 20.64 -53.41
C LEU A 164 -10.31 20.01 -52.45
N LEU A 165 -9.84 19.57 -51.28
CA LEU A 165 -10.66 19.00 -50.23
C LEU A 165 -11.13 20.04 -49.20
N ASN A 166 -10.91 21.33 -49.42
CA ASN A 166 -11.39 22.38 -48.52
C ASN A 166 -12.93 22.38 -48.50
N GLY A 167 -13.50 22.02 -47.36
CA GLY A 167 -14.95 21.88 -47.16
C GLY A 167 -15.45 20.43 -47.10
N ALA A 168 -14.57 19.44 -47.22
CA ALA A 168 -14.85 18.07 -46.80
C ALA A 168 -14.86 17.99 -45.27
N ASP A 169 -15.61 17.04 -44.73
CA ASP A 169 -15.65 16.80 -43.28
C ASP A 169 -14.54 15.82 -42.90
N ILE A 170 -13.50 16.28 -42.20
CA ILE A 170 -12.26 15.51 -42.00
C ILE A 170 -12.01 15.28 -40.51
N HIS A 171 -11.86 14.02 -40.13
CA HIS A 171 -11.61 13.55 -38.77
C HIS A 171 -10.35 12.68 -38.76
N HIS A 172 -9.31 13.14 -38.07
CA HIS A 172 -8.10 12.35 -37.85
C HIS A 172 -8.00 11.97 -36.38
N TYR A 173 -8.28 10.70 -36.09
CA TYR A 173 -8.11 10.12 -34.76
C TYR A 173 -6.72 9.51 -34.67
N PHE A 174 -5.96 9.89 -33.66
CA PHE A 174 -4.62 9.33 -33.44
C PHE A 174 -4.34 9.15 -31.95
N ASP A 175 -3.51 8.14 -31.68
CA ASP A 175 -2.84 7.94 -30.41
C ASP A 175 -1.51 8.70 -30.40
N PRO A 176 -1.19 9.48 -29.35
CA PRO A 176 0.11 10.13 -29.22
C PRO A 176 1.30 9.16 -29.20
N SER A 177 1.09 7.92 -28.76
CA SER A 177 2.12 6.87 -28.78
C SER A 177 2.36 6.25 -30.16
N ASP A 178 1.50 6.52 -31.15
CA ASP A 178 1.61 5.97 -32.50
C ASP A 178 2.20 6.98 -33.50
N MET A 179 3.44 6.73 -33.91
CA MET A 179 4.17 7.56 -34.88
C MET A 179 3.55 7.60 -36.28
N VAL A 180 2.73 6.64 -36.69
CA VAL A 180 2.28 6.48 -38.09
C VAL A 180 1.56 7.74 -38.59
N SER A 181 0.78 8.39 -37.73
CA SER A 181 0.08 9.64 -38.07
C SER A 181 1.01 10.86 -38.15
N MET A 182 2.24 10.75 -37.66
CA MET A 182 3.22 11.84 -37.60
C MET A 182 4.24 11.80 -38.74
N LEU A 183 4.34 10.68 -39.47
CA LEU A 183 5.32 10.49 -40.54
C LEU A 183 5.06 11.33 -41.81
N SER A 184 3.86 11.90 -41.99
CA SER A 184 3.52 12.74 -43.15
C SER A 184 2.35 13.68 -42.86
N LYS A 185 2.25 14.77 -43.61
CA LYS A 185 1.13 15.72 -43.51
C LYS A 185 -0.18 15.09 -43.98
N HIS A 186 -1.26 15.39 -43.26
CA HIS A 186 -2.62 15.04 -43.65
C HIS A 186 -3.24 16.07 -44.61
N VAL A 187 -4.15 15.62 -45.47
CA VAL A 187 -4.91 16.50 -46.37
C VAL A 187 -5.88 17.39 -45.58
N GLY A 188 -6.10 18.63 -46.05
CA GLY A 188 -7.08 19.54 -45.43
C GLY A 188 -6.52 20.53 -44.40
N GLY A 189 -5.20 20.52 -44.15
CA GLY A 189 -4.40 21.57 -43.50
C GLY A 189 -5.17 22.58 -42.62
N SER A 190 -5.42 22.18 -41.36
CA SER A 190 -6.18 22.83 -40.27
C SER A 190 -7.53 22.18 -39.88
N SER A 191 -7.84 20.96 -40.33
CA SER A 191 -9.03 20.21 -39.89
C SER A 191 -8.86 19.55 -38.52
N THR A 192 -9.99 19.19 -37.89
CA THR A 192 -10.11 18.66 -36.53
C THR A 192 -9.36 17.35 -36.33
N ASN A 193 -8.18 17.46 -35.70
CA ASN A 193 -7.44 16.32 -35.17
C ASN A 193 -7.96 16.00 -33.77
N TYR A 194 -8.27 14.73 -33.54
CA TYR A 194 -8.83 14.23 -32.28
C TYR A 194 -7.81 13.31 -31.63
N GLN A 195 -7.31 13.74 -30.48
CA GLN A 195 -6.44 12.93 -29.63
C GLN A 195 -7.33 12.01 -28.79
N LEU A 196 -6.99 10.72 -28.76
CA LEU A 196 -7.65 9.72 -27.91
C LEU A 196 -6.73 9.46 -26.70
N ARG A 197 -7.18 9.81 -25.48
CA ARG A 197 -6.48 9.52 -24.22
C ARG A 197 -7.42 8.80 -23.24
N ALA A 198 -6.88 7.82 -22.52
CA ALA A 198 -7.46 7.27 -21.30
C ALA A 198 -6.52 7.62 -20.14
N ASP A 199 -7.08 7.83 -18.94
CA ASP A 199 -6.46 8.58 -17.83
C ASP A 199 -4.97 8.25 -17.53
N ASP A 200 -4.51 7.02 -17.75
CA ASP A 200 -3.10 6.62 -17.52
C ASP A 200 -2.49 5.67 -18.59
N THR A 201 -3.13 5.43 -19.74
CA THR A 201 -2.60 4.46 -20.75
C THR A 201 -2.85 4.87 -22.20
N PRO A 202 -1.92 4.57 -23.14
CA PRO A 202 -2.17 4.73 -24.57
C PRO A 202 -3.34 3.83 -25.03
N VAL A 203 -4.20 4.35 -25.89
CA VAL A 203 -5.44 3.68 -26.35
C VAL A 203 -5.15 2.65 -27.46
N PHE A 204 -4.04 2.78 -28.18
CA PHE A 204 -3.62 1.97 -29.31
C PHE A 204 -2.14 1.59 -29.22
N THR A 205 -1.82 0.43 -28.64
CA THR A 205 -0.46 -0.11 -28.68
C THR A 205 -0.30 -1.11 -29.83
N GLY A 206 0.69 -0.85 -30.69
CA GLY A 206 1.51 -1.81 -31.44
C GLY A 206 0.83 -2.77 -32.43
N THR A 207 -0.04 -3.66 -32.00
CA THR A 207 -0.52 -4.79 -32.83
C THR A 207 -1.81 -5.38 -32.26
N ALA A 208 -2.95 -4.89 -32.73
CA ALA A 208 -4.30 -5.44 -32.53
C ALA A 208 -4.86 -5.43 -31.09
N HIS A 209 -5.61 -4.37 -30.75
CA HIS A 209 -6.60 -4.43 -29.67
C HIS A 209 -8.02 -4.25 -30.22
N THR A 210 -8.94 -5.10 -29.73
CA THR A 210 -10.33 -5.17 -30.19
C THR A 210 -11.16 -4.01 -29.65
N MET A 211 -12.13 -3.54 -30.44
CA MET A 211 -13.14 -2.53 -30.07
C MET A 211 -13.79 -2.71 -28.69
N GLY A 212 -13.78 -3.93 -28.12
CA GLY A 212 -14.26 -4.22 -26.77
C GLY A 212 -13.60 -3.41 -25.64
N MET A 213 -12.30 -3.08 -25.74
CA MET A 213 -11.63 -2.22 -24.74
C MET A 213 -12.05 -0.76 -24.87
N ILE A 214 -12.08 -0.25 -26.11
CA ILE A 214 -12.57 1.11 -26.39
C ILE A 214 -14.04 1.25 -25.94
N GLU A 215 -14.86 0.21 -26.14
CA GLU A 215 -16.23 0.17 -25.60
C GLU A 215 -16.29 0.14 -24.08
N SER A 216 -15.35 -0.53 -23.40
CA SER A 216 -15.24 -0.54 -21.94
C SER A 216 -14.94 0.86 -21.39
N TYR A 217 -13.92 1.52 -21.93
CA TYR A 217 -13.54 2.88 -21.53
C TYR A 217 -14.62 3.91 -21.85
N MET A 218 -15.30 3.77 -22.99
CA MET A 218 -16.45 4.63 -23.31
C MET A 218 -17.68 4.38 -22.42
N ARG A 219 -17.91 3.15 -21.92
CA ARG A 219 -19.01 2.86 -20.99
C ARG A 219 -18.75 3.40 -19.59
N ASN A 220 -17.49 3.36 -19.15
CA ASN A 220 -17.08 3.81 -17.83
C ASN A 220 -16.86 5.33 -17.76
N GLY A 221 -16.92 6.03 -18.91
CA GLY A 221 -16.75 7.49 -18.97
C GLY A 221 -15.30 7.96 -18.86
N THR A 222 -14.33 7.06 -18.98
CA THR A 222 -12.88 7.29 -18.77
C THR A 222 -12.11 7.53 -20.08
N LEU A 223 -12.82 7.73 -21.21
CA LEU A 223 -12.19 8.09 -22.48
C LEU A 223 -12.32 9.59 -22.73
N GLU A 224 -11.21 10.31 -22.66
CA GLU A 224 -11.15 11.73 -23.00
C GLU A 224 -10.87 11.93 -24.50
N LEU A 225 -11.74 12.72 -25.16
CA LEU A 225 -11.58 13.18 -26.54
C LEU A 225 -11.16 14.64 -26.54
N SER A 226 -9.85 14.90 -26.67
CA SER A 226 -9.34 16.27 -26.74
C SER A 226 -9.27 16.77 -28.19
N LEU A 227 -9.87 17.94 -28.41
CA LEU A 227 -9.83 18.66 -29.69
C LEU A 227 -8.56 19.51 -29.76
N GLN A 228 -7.55 19.06 -30.49
CA GLN A 228 -6.33 19.82 -30.72
C GLN A 228 -6.48 20.72 -31.96
N ARG A 229 -6.23 22.03 -31.82
CA ARG A 229 -6.04 22.93 -32.97
C ARG A 229 -4.57 22.88 -33.38
N THR A 230 -4.30 22.38 -34.58
CA THR A 230 -2.96 22.16 -35.12
C THR A 230 -2.06 23.40 -35.12
N HIS A 231 -0.97 23.36 -34.32
CA HIS A 231 0.37 23.79 -34.76
C HIS A 231 1.55 23.26 -33.92
N ASP A 232 1.31 22.60 -32.78
CA ASP A 232 2.39 22.09 -31.93
C ASP A 232 2.55 20.59 -32.16
N TYR A 233 3.27 20.19 -33.20
CA TYR A 233 3.49 18.78 -33.55
C TYR A 233 4.71 18.16 -32.84
N PHE A 234 5.22 18.80 -31.79
CA PHE A 234 6.28 18.26 -30.93
C PHE A 234 6.11 18.83 -29.51
N ASP A 235 5.32 18.14 -28.69
CA ASP A 235 5.43 18.19 -27.23
C ASP A 235 6.36 17.03 -26.81
N LEU A 236 7.38 17.30 -26.00
CA LEU A 236 8.34 16.29 -25.56
C LEU A 236 7.67 15.15 -24.78
N ASN A 237 6.52 15.40 -24.15
CA ASN A 237 5.77 14.37 -23.43
C ASN A 237 5.15 13.31 -24.36
N ASP A 238 4.93 13.63 -25.63
CA ASP A 238 4.40 12.68 -26.61
C ASP A 238 5.52 11.85 -27.30
N ALA A 239 6.80 12.21 -27.11
CA ALA A 239 7.95 11.51 -27.70
C ALA A 239 8.43 10.29 -26.89
N VAL A 240 8.08 10.22 -25.61
CA VAL A 240 8.53 9.17 -24.68
C VAL A 240 7.95 7.78 -25.03
N PRO A 241 6.64 7.62 -25.31
CA PRO A 241 6.08 6.32 -25.69
C PRO A 241 6.56 5.85 -27.08
N ILE A 242 6.87 6.81 -27.96
CA ILE A 242 7.40 6.60 -29.32
C ILE A 242 8.80 5.96 -29.28
N LEU A 243 9.65 6.41 -28.36
CA LEU A 243 11.01 5.88 -28.16
C LEU A 243 10.98 4.50 -27.48
N GLN A 244 10.03 4.26 -26.57
CA GLN A 244 9.78 2.94 -25.97
C GLN A 244 9.30 1.91 -27.01
N THR A 245 8.34 2.27 -27.86
CA THR A 245 7.77 1.35 -28.86
C THR A 245 8.80 0.94 -29.93
N PHE A 246 9.76 1.81 -30.27
CA PHE A 246 10.88 1.47 -31.16
C PHE A 246 11.93 0.57 -30.49
N GLY A 247 12.11 0.70 -29.17
CA GLY A 247 12.82 -0.28 -28.34
C GLY A 247 12.16 -1.66 -28.41
N ASP A 248 10.84 -1.71 -28.30
CA ASP A 248 10.08 -2.97 -28.32
C ASP A 248 10.03 -3.66 -29.70
N PHE A 249 10.02 -2.90 -30.80
CA PHE A 249 10.02 -3.49 -32.16
C PHE A 249 11.35 -4.17 -32.52
N THR A 250 12.45 -3.75 -31.89
CA THR A 250 13.78 -4.33 -32.10
C THR A 250 14.08 -5.51 -31.16
N ASN A 251 13.29 -5.69 -30.09
CA ASN A 251 13.36 -6.85 -29.19
C ASN A 251 13.10 -8.21 -29.87
N GLY A 252 12.62 -8.23 -31.11
CA GLY A 252 12.50 -9.44 -31.94
C GLY A 252 13.78 -9.85 -32.68
N TRP A 253 14.76 -8.96 -32.82
CA TRP A 253 16.03 -9.24 -33.51
C TRP A 253 17.20 -8.95 -32.57
N ILE A 254 17.66 -10.02 -31.91
CA ILE A 254 18.94 -10.16 -31.19
C ILE A 254 18.87 -9.74 -29.71
N TYR A 255 18.43 -10.72 -28.89
CA TYR A 255 18.53 -10.85 -27.42
C TYR A 255 17.92 -9.73 -26.56
N GLY A 256 16.84 -10.10 -25.86
CA GLY A 256 15.97 -9.22 -25.09
C GLY A 256 16.65 -8.47 -23.95
N GLY A 257 16.28 -7.19 -23.86
CA GLY A 257 16.53 -6.27 -22.77
C GLY A 257 15.72 -5.01 -23.04
N GLU A 258 15.07 -4.47 -22.00
CA GLU A 258 14.28 -3.25 -22.07
C GLU A 258 15.13 -2.04 -22.50
N PHE A 259 14.53 -1.07 -23.21
CA PHE A 259 15.20 0.17 -23.56
C PHE A 259 15.43 1.01 -22.29
N ASP A 260 16.67 1.03 -21.82
CA ASP A 260 17.10 1.86 -20.70
C ASP A 260 17.74 3.16 -21.21
N ALA A 261 17.07 4.29 -20.96
CA ALA A 261 17.56 5.63 -21.32
C ALA A 261 18.84 6.03 -20.56
N ASN A 262 19.23 5.25 -19.55
CA ASN A 262 20.41 5.45 -18.72
C ASN A 262 21.60 4.54 -19.13
N SER A 263 21.41 3.66 -20.13
CA SER A 263 22.48 2.79 -20.65
C SER A 263 23.27 3.46 -21.78
N VAL A 264 24.59 3.59 -21.58
CA VAL A 264 25.54 4.05 -22.62
C VAL A 264 25.48 3.18 -23.88
N GLU A 265 25.15 1.89 -23.74
CA GLU A 265 24.96 0.99 -24.88
C GLU A 265 23.66 1.33 -25.66
N SER A 266 22.58 1.69 -24.96
CA SER A 266 21.32 2.15 -25.56
C SER A 266 21.45 3.54 -26.21
N VAL A 267 22.24 4.45 -25.64
CA VAL A 267 22.55 5.78 -26.20
C VAL A 267 23.51 5.67 -27.39
N ALA A 268 24.49 4.77 -27.36
CA ALA A 268 25.34 4.46 -28.51
C ALA A 268 24.54 3.77 -29.64
N ARG A 269 23.52 2.97 -29.29
CA ARG A 269 22.52 2.43 -30.23
C ARG A 269 21.65 3.55 -30.81
N LEU A 270 21.21 4.54 -30.02
CA LEU A 270 20.49 5.73 -30.48
C LEU A 270 21.32 6.59 -31.45
N LEU A 271 22.60 6.83 -31.15
CA LEU A 271 23.52 7.60 -32.01
C LEU A 271 23.87 6.85 -33.30
N SER A 272 23.96 5.51 -33.26
CA SER A 272 24.07 4.69 -34.48
C SER A 272 22.75 4.58 -35.25
N MET A 273 21.58 4.74 -34.61
CA MET A 273 20.28 4.90 -35.26
C MET A 273 20.13 6.29 -35.93
N ILE A 274 20.66 7.36 -35.34
CA ILE A 274 20.76 8.70 -35.95
C ILE A 274 21.63 8.68 -37.22
N SER A 275 22.59 7.75 -37.31
CA SER A 275 23.39 7.54 -38.52
C SER A 275 22.61 6.97 -39.73
N PHE A 276 21.35 6.56 -39.54
CA PHE A 276 20.42 6.20 -40.63
C PHE A 276 19.59 7.38 -41.16
N ILE A 277 19.51 8.50 -40.43
CA ILE A 277 18.77 9.70 -40.82
C ILE A 277 19.29 10.38 -42.12
N PRO A 278 20.57 10.24 -42.55
CA PRO A 278 21.03 10.70 -43.86
C PRO A 278 20.29 10.11 -45.07
N LEU A 279 19.47 9.06 -44.91
CA LEU A 279 18.53 8.61 -45.95
C LEU A 279 17.49 9.69 -46.32
N LEU A 280 17.27 10.70 -45.48
CA LEU A 280 16.41 11.85 -45.75
C LEU A 280 17.04 12.87 -46.73
N GLU A 281 18.36 12.87 -46.93
CA GLU A 281 19.02 13.72 -47.95
C GLU A 281 18.71 13.28 -49.39
N ALA A 282 18.14 12.09 -49.59
CA ALA A 282 17.71 11.65 -50.92
C ALA A 282 16.53 12.48 -51.48
N TYR A 283 15.89 13.34 -50.68
CA TYR A 283 14.71 14.11 -51.08
C TYR A 283 14.82 15.61 -50.73
N PRO A 284 14.50 16.53 -51.66
CA PRO A 284 14.67 17.98 -51.46
C PRO A 284 13.86 18.61 -50.32
N ALA A 285 12.79 17.97 -49.83
CA ALA A 285 11.98 18.45 -48.70
C ALA A 285 12.59 18.05 -47.34
N GLY A 286 13.14 16.83 -47.25
CA GLY A 286 13.83 16.33 -46.06
C GLY A 286 15.15 17.05 -45.80
N ALA A 287 15.76 17.68 -46.82
CA ALA A 287 16.96 18.51 -46.65
C ALA A 287 16.71 19.72 -45.74
N GLN A 288 15.52 20.34 -45.79
CA GLN A 288 15.22 21.54 -45.00
C GLN A 288 14.90 21.19 -43.53
N GLU A 289 14.30 20.03 -43.32
CA GLU A 289 14.00 19.45 -42.00
C GLU A 289 15.26 18.84 -41.37
N TRP A 290 16.14 18.24 -42.18
CA TRP A 290 17.48 17.81 -41.80
C TRP A 290 18.37 18.98 -41.45
N ASP A 291 18.39 20.05 -42.24
CA ASP A 291 19.16 21.25 -41.93
C ASP A 291 18.69 21.89 -40.61
N ALA A 292 17.37 21.92 -40.35
CA ALA A 292 16.81 22.42 -39.11
C ALA A 292 17.14 21.53 -37.89
N LEU A 293 17.04 20.20 -38.04
CA LEU A 293 17.40 19.24 -37.00
C LEU A 293 18.91 19.24 -36.71
N LYS A 294 19.72 19.31 -37.76
CA LYS A 294 21.18 19.41 -37.69
C LYS A 294 21.61 20.72 -37.04
N GLU A 295 20.99 21.85 -37.40
CA GLU A 295 21.22 23.15 -36.77
C GLU A 295 20.81 23.13 -35.29
N TRP A 296 19.71 22.48 -34.95
CA TRP A 296 19.27 22.28 -33.57
C TRP A 296 20.23 21.40 -32.75
N LEU A 297 20.65 20.25 -33.30
CA LEU A 297 21.61 19.33 -32.66
C LEU A 297 22.97 20.01 -32.43
N LEU A 298 23.49 20.70 -33.45
CA LEU A 298 24.76 21.44 -33.34
C LEU A 298 24.67 22.62 -32.36
N THR A 299 23.50 23.25 -32.24
CA THR A 299 23.31 24.40 -31.34
C THR A 299 23.13 23.98 -29.89
N ASN A 300 22.47 22.85 -29.64
CA ASN A 300 22.10 22.41 -28.29
C ASN A 300 23.09 21.37 -27.75
N VAL A 301 23.43 20.31 -28.50
CA VAL A 301 24.37 19.28 -28.01
C VAL A 301 25.77 19.84 -27.78
N ALA A 302 26.27 20.71 -28.68
CA ALA A 302 27.62 21.26 -28.54
C ALA A 302 27.77 22.26 -27.37
N LYS A 303 26.68 22.95 -27.01
CA LYS A 303 26.66 23.86 -25.86
C LYS A 303 26.44 23.10 -24.55
N THR A 304 25.51 22.15 -24.54
CA THR A 304 25.10 21.43 -23.34
C THR A 304 26.11 20.35 -22.93
N VAL A 305 26.74 19.65 -23.88
CA VAL A 305 27.62 18.49 -23.57
C VAL A 305 29.10 18.87 -23.42
N PHE A 306 29.59 19.89 -24.13
CA PHE A 306 31.05 20.16 -24.19
C PHE A 306 31.52 21.46 -23.52
N HIS A 307 30.61 22.33 -23.06
CA HIS A 307 30.91 23.59 -22.35
C HIS A 307 31.98 24.46 -23.05
N LEU A 308 31.98 24.48 -24.39
CA LEU A 308 32.95 25.24 -25.15
C LEU A 308 32.43 26.64 -25.44
N ASP A 309 33.27 27.64 -25.12
CA ASP A 309 33.02 29.04 -25.43
C ASP A 309 33.91 29.55 -26.57
N GLY A 310 33.38 30.48 -27.37
CA GLY A 310 34.13 31.16 -28.42
C GLY A 310 34.70 30.23 -29.48
N THR A 311 35.97 30.42 -29.88
CA THR A 311 36.59 29.73 -31.02
C THR A 311 36.68 28.20 -30.88
N ALA A 312 36.66 27.66 -29.66
CA ALA A 312 36.68 26.21 -29.42
C ALA A 312 35.32 25.56 -29.69
N ALA A 313 34.22 26.23 -29.33
CA ALA A 313 32.85 25.83 -29.66
C ALA A 313 32.66 25.77 -31.18
N VAL A 314 33.19 26.79 -31.87
CA VAL A 314 33.17 26.86 -33.33
C VAL A 314 33.98 25.72 -33.95
N LEU A 315 35.11 25.32 -33.38
CA LEU A 315 35.93 24.20 -33.89
C LEU A 315 35.28 22.83 -33.64
N ALA A 316 34.64 22.62 -32.50
CA ALA A 316 33.92 21.38 -32.19
C ALA A 316 32.62 21.25 -32.99
N VAL A 317 31.87 22.34 -33.13
CA VAL A 317 30.71 22.42 -34.05
C VAL A 317 31.15 22.20 -35.49
N VAL A 318 32.28 22.77 -35.93
CA VAL A 318 32.83 22.52 -37.28
C VAL A 318 33.31 21.08 -37.43
N ALA A 319 33.90 20.46 -36.41
CA ALA A 319 34.31 19.07 -36.47
C ALA A 319 33.13 18.08 -36.48
N MET A 320 32.08 18.34 -35.68
CA MET A 320 30.82 17.59 -35.70
C MET A 320 30.07 17.80 -37.01
N ASP A 321 30.00 19.03 -37.50
CA ASP A 321 29.41 19.37 -38.80
C ASP A 321 30.18 18.70 -39.96
N GLU A 322 31.51 18.75 -39.96
CA GLU A 322 32.37 18.06 -40.96
C GLU A 322 32.28 16.53 -40.84
N ALA A 323 32.10 15.97 -39.65
CA ALA A 323 31.89 14.53 -39.44
C ALA A 323 30.52 14.08 -39.97
N LEU A 324 29.44 14.80 -39.62
CA LEU A 324 28.09 14.54 -40.12
C LEU A 324 28.01 14.69 -41.64
N ASP A 325 28.66 15.71 -42.19
CA ASP A 325 28.75 15.97 -43.63
C ASP A 325 29.67 14.96 -44.35
N SER A 326 30.74 14.47 -43.70
CA SER A 326 31.59 13.40 -44.23
C SER A 326 30.91 12.04 -44.22
N ILE A 327 30.11 11.74 -43.20
CA ILE A 327 29.28 10.53 -43.11
C ILE A 327 28.20 10.55 -44.21
N GLY A 328 27.50 11.68 -44.39
CA GLY A 328 26.55 11.88 -45.51
C GLY A 328 27.22 11.69 -46.88
N LYS A 329 28.41 12.28 -47.09
CA LYS A 329 29.19 12.14 -48.35
C LYS A 329 29.77 10.74 -48.59
N LEU A 330 30.13 10.01 -47.53
CA LEU A 330 30.63 8.63 -47.61
C LEU A 330 29.52 7.65 -47.99
N LEU A 331 28.30 7.86 -47.49
CA LEU A 331 27.11 7.08 -47.84
C LEU A 331 26.61 7.38 -49.28
N LEU A 332 26.89 8.57 -49.81
CA LEU A 332 26.59 8.97 -51.20
C LEU A 332 27.54 8.41 -52.26
N LYS A 333 28.67 7.79 -51.89
CA LYS A 333 29.69 7.33 -52.85
C LYS A 333 29.58 5.82 -53.06
N GLU A 334 29.12 5.41 -54.24
CA GLU A 334 28.92 4.01 -54.69
C GLU A 334 30.18 3.12 -54.64
N GLN A 335 30.72 2.81 -53.46
CA GLN A 335 31.79 1.83 -53.25
C GLN A 335 31.55 1.09 -51.92
N PRO A 336 30.85 -0.06 -51.93
CA PRO A 336 30.40 -0.76 -50.72
C PRO A 336 31.50 -1.42 -49.86
N GLU A 337 32.78 -1.39 -50.26
CA GLU A 337 33.77 -2.32 -49.71
C GLU A 337 34.99 -1.68 -49.04
N ILE A 338 35.16 -0.35 -49.04
CA ILE A 338 36.41 0.25 -48.55
C ILE A 338 36.13 1.41 -47.59
N GLN A 339 36.37 1.15 -46.30
CA GLN A 339 36.59 2.10 -45.20
C GLN A 339 35.40 2.70 -44.42
N ALA A 340 34.35 1.93 -44.16
CA ALA A 340 33.56 2.17 -42.94
C ALA A 340 34.32 1.67 -41.69
N GLY A 341 34.97 0.52 -41.77
CA GLY A 341 35.52 -0.15 -40.59
C GLY A 341 36.90 0.29 -40.07
N LEU A 342 37.55 1.32 -40.62
CA LEU A 342 38.92 1.74 -40.24
C LEU A 342 39.03 3.18 -39.72
N ALA A 343 38.12 4.07 -40.11
CA ALA A 343 38.03 5.42 -39.53
C ALA A 343 37.06 5.42 -38.33
N VAL A 344 35.98 4.64 -38.41
CA VAL A 344 35.03 4.42 -37.31
C VAL A 344 35.71 3.68 -36.16
N THR A 345 36.56 2.68 -36.42
CA THR A 345 37.28 1.98 -35.34
C THR A 345 38.42 2.80 -34.73
N SER A 346 39.07 3.72 -35.45
CA SER A 346 40.10 4.58 -34.85
C SER A 346 39.52 5.75 -34.07
N PHE A 347 38.41 6.35 -34.54
CA PHE A 347 37.69 7.38 -33.80
C PHE A 347 36.89 6.82 -32.62
N LEU A 348 36.24 5.66 -32.79
CA LEU A 348 35.63 4.94 -31.68
C LEU A 348 36.67 4.32 -30.75
N ALA A 349 37.89 3.96 -31.20
CA ALA A 349 38.95 3.53 -30.27
C ALA A 349 39.55 4.69 -29.47
N GLU A 350 39.70 5.90 -30.04
CA GLU A 350 40.11 7.10 -29.30
C GLU A 350 38.99 7.64 -28.40
N ALA A 351 37.72 7.51 -28.79
CA ALA A 351 36.58 7.82 -27.91
C ALA A 351 36.41 6.74 -26.83
N TYR A 352 36.54 5.46 -27.16
CA TYR A 352 36.51 4.36 -26.19
C TYR A 352 37.66 4.47 -25.18
N ASP A 353 38.88 4.84 -25.59
CA ASP A 353 40.00 5.15 -24.65
C ASP A 353 39.67 6.33 -23.70
N TRP A 354 38.72 7.21 -24.04
CA TRP A 354 38.19 8.26 -23.14
C TRP A 354 37.01 7.81 -22.28
N PHE A 355 36.36 6.69 -22.62
CA PHE A 355 35.14 6.18 -21.99
C PHE A 355 35.34 4.85 -21.25
N THR A 356 36.54 4.25 -21.30
CA THR A 356 36.81 2.95 -20.67
C THR A 356 38.02 2.95 -19.74
N ASP A 357 38.31 4.06 -19.07
CA ASP A 357 38.97 3.93 -17.77
C ASP A 357 37.93 3.34 -16.81
N ASP A 358 38.27 2.18 -16.25
CA ASP A 358 37.32 1.15 -15.79
C ASP A 358 36.44 1.51 -14.57
N ASP A 359 36.52 2.72 -13.99
CA ASP A 359 35.81 3.05 -12.74
C ASP A 359 35.48 4.58 -12.59
N SER A 360 35.04 5.28 -13.66
CA SER A 360 34.60 6.68 -13.52
C SER A 360 33.53 7.12 -14.53
N PRO A 361 32.52 7.92 -14.13
CA PRO A 361 31.46 8.37 -15.01
C PRO A 361 31.94 9.35 -16.08
N ASP A 362 31.16 9.48 -17.16
CA ASP A 362 31.58 10.25 -18.32
C ASP A 362 31.77 11.75 -18.02
N PRO A 363 32.77 12.41 -18.63
CA PRO A 363 33.11 13.80 -18.33
C PRO A 363 31.97 14.81 -18.53
N ALA A 364 30.98 14.54 -19.39
CA ALA A 364 29.89 15.49 -19.68
C ALA A 364 28.82 15.45 -18.59
N THR A 365 28.47 14.26 -18.10
CA THR A 365 27.55 14.10 -16.96
C THR A 365 28.16 14.69 -15.69
N LYS A 366 29.44 14.43 -15.42
CA LYS A 366 30.18 15.08 -14.33
C LYS A 366 30.16 16.61 -14.44
N ALA A 367 30.49 17.16 -15.62
CA ALA A 367 30.47 18.61 -15.86
C ALA A 367 29.09 19.25 -15.61
N LEU A 368 28.01 18.59 -16.02
CA LEU A 368 26.64 19.06 -15.81
C LEU A 368 26.26 19.11 -14.32
N VAL A 369 26.62 18.08 -13.54
CA VAL A 369 26.37 18.04 -12.08
C VAL A 369 27.20 19.12 -11.36
N TYR A 370 28.47 19.30 -11.73
CA TYR A 370 29.30 20.37 -11.16
C TYR A 370 28.74 21.75 -11.48
N ASP A 371 28.31 22.01 -12.72
CA ASP A 371 27.75 23.29 -13.12
C ASP A 371 26.41 23.56 -12.41
N LEU A 372 25.56 22.54 -12.29
CA LEU A 372 24.31 22.60 -11.53
C LEU A 372 24.53 23.05 -10.08
N ILE A 373 25.44 22.39 -9.36
CA ILE A 373 25.73 22.68 -7.94
C ILE A 373 26.40 24.05 -7.79
N ASN A 374 27.33 24.41 -8.68
CA ASN A 374 27.97 25.72 -8.65
C ASN A 374 26.99 26.86 -8.97
N ASN A 375 26.01 26.64 -9.85
CA ASN A 375 24.94 27.61 -10.11
C ASN A 375 23.98 27.76 -8.92
N LEU A 376 23.76 26.68 -8.16
CA LEU A 376 22.88 26.65 -6.98
C LEU A 376 23.47 27.40 -5.77
N VAL A 377 24.76 27.21 -5.49
CA VAL A 377 25.45 27.82 -4.35
C VAL A 377 25.96 29.23 -4.68
N GLY A 378 26.21 29.50 -5.97
CA GLY A 378 26.90 30.71 -6.41
C GLY A 378 28.32 30.80 -5.83
N THR A 379 29.03 31.88 -6.13
CA THR A 379 30.30 32.20 -5.44
C THR A 379 29.98 32.86 -4.09
N SER A 380 29.79 32.10 -3.00
CA SER A 380 29.52 32.67 -1.67
C SER A 380 30.14 31.85 -0.53
N PRO A 381 30.74 32.48 0.49
CA PRO A 381 31.68 31.82 1.39
C PRO A 381 31.01 31.00 2.52
N TYR A 382 31.48 29.78 2.70
CA TYR A 382 31.24 28.95 3.88
C TYR A 382 31.99 29.52 5.08
N THR A 383 31.38 29.53 6.27
CA THR A 383 32.08 29.81 7.54
C THR A 383 31.93 28.61 8.45
N ASP A 384 33.04 27.92 8.76
CA ASP A 384 32.99 26.75 9.64
C ASP A 384 32.63 27.11 11.10
N SER A 385 32.40 26.08 11.91
CA SER A 385 32.12 26.19 13.35
C SER A 385 33.23 26.89 14.16
N GLN A 386 34.39 27.15 13.54
CA GLN A 386 35.53 27.87 14.12
C GLN A 386 35.68 29.31 13.58
N GLY A 387 34.78 29.76 12.70
CA GLY A 387 34.74 31.11 12.17
C GLY A 387 35.65 31.35 10.96
N ASN A 388 36.15 30.30 10.30
CA ASN A 388 36.99 30.45 9.10
C ASN A 388 36.10 30.58 7.87
N THR A 389 36.27 31.67 7.13
CA THR A 389 35.58 31.94 5.86
C THR A 389 36.36 31.32 4.70
N TRP A 390 35.71 30.44 3.95
CA TRP A 390 36.24 29.77 2.77
C TRP A 390 35.59 30.38 1.52
N ASP A 391 36.38 31.13 0.73
CA ASP A 391 35.95 31.86 -0.47
C ASP A 391 35.93 30.98 -1.76
N GLU A 392 35.97 29.65 -1.67
CA GLU A 392 36.10 28.78 -2.85
C GLU A 392 34.77 28.19 -3.34
N LEU A 393 34.66 28.05 -4.67
CA LEU A 393 33.61 27.27 -5.33
C LEU A 393 33.50 25.88 -4.71
N VAL A 394 32.32 25.27 -4.79
CA VAL A 394 32.16 23.85 -4.51
C VAL A 394 33.18 23.09 -5.38
N THR A 395 34.15 22.45 -4.74
CA THR A 395 35.27 21.80 -5.43
C THR A 395 34.79 20.52 -6.11
N GLU A 396 35.50 20.13 -7.17
CA GLU A 396 35.30 18.85 -7.84
C GLU A 396 35.34 17.70 -6.82
N GLU A 397 36.35 17.71 -5.94
CA GLU A 397 36.54 16.76 -4.85
C GLU A 397 35.34 16.67 -3.88
N MET A 398 34.68 17.80 -3.57
CA MET A 398 33.53 17.79 -2.66
C MET A 398 32.30 17.13 -3.30
N VAL A 399 32.05 17.42 -4.57
CA VAL A 399 30.94 16.82 -5.31
C VAL A 399 31.19 15.35 -5.61
N GLU A 400 32.44 14.96 -5.92
CA GLU A 400 32.81 13.54 -6.05
C GLU A 400 32.51 12.80 -4.74
N ARG A 401 32.91 13.32 -3.58
CA ARG A 401 32.58 12.71 -2.28
C ARG A 401 31.07 12.60 -2.02
N MET A 402 30.29 13.62 -2.39
CA MET A 402 28.82 13.59 -2.22
C MET A 402 28.16 12.57 -3.11
N LEU A 403 28.65 12.44 -4.35
CA LEU A 403 28.23 11.41 -5.28
C LEU A 403 28.63 10.07 -4.70
N ASP A 404 29.91 9.78 -4.49
CA ASP A 404 30.40 8.48 -3.98
C ASP A 404 29.62 7.99 -2.75
N SER A 405 29.21 8.91 -1.87
CA SER A 405 28.44 8.57 -0.67
C SER A 405 26.94 8.31 -0.90
N ALA A 406 26.35 8.74 -2.01
CA ALA A 406 24.90 8.65 -2.29
C ALA A 406 24.37 7.23 -2.63
N SER A 407 25.21 6.19 -2.78
CA SER A 407 24.72 4.87 -3.24
C SER A 407 25.71 3.69 -3.10
N ASN A 408 25.17 2.47 -3.18
CA ASN A 408 25.88 1.17 -3.15
C ASN A 408 26.42 0.70 -4.53
N ASN A 409 26.11 1.44 -5.61
CA ASN A 409 26.54 1.18 -6.99
C ASN A 409 26.52 2.48 -7.81
N GLU A 410 27.46 2.66 -8.73
CA GLU A 410 27.67 3.89 -9.52
C GLU A 410 26.43 4.37 -10.29
N GLN A 411 25.58 3.45 -10.79
CA GLN A 411 24.36 3.80 -11.51
C GLN A 411 23.27 4.42 -10.61
N SER A 412 23.13 3.93 -9.37
CA SER A 412 22.19 4.51 -8.41
C SER A 412 22.74 5.77 -7.72
N THR A 413 24.05 6.02 -7.82
CA THR A 413 24.72 7.17 -7.19
C THR A 413 24.17 8.50 -7.67
N TYR A 414 24.05 8.66 -8.99
CA TYR A 414 23.53 9.89 -9.58
C TYR A 414 22.03 10.01 -9.42
N SER A 415 21.28 8.91 -9.54
CA SER A 415 19.83 8.96 -9.39
C SER A 415 19.38 9.27 -7.98
N THR A 416 20.01 8.68 -6.98
CA THR A 416 19.74 8.99 -5.57
C THR A 416 20.14 10.42 -5.25
N PHE A 417 21.33 10.86 -5.68
CA PHE A 417 21.79 12.24 -5.48
C PHE A 417 20.82 13.26 -6.10
N LEU A 418 20.48 13.08 -7.37
CA LEU A 418 19.59 13.99 -8.10
C LEU A 418 18.15 13.91 -7.62
N GLY A 419 17.70 12.75 -7.15
CA GLY A 419 16.41 12.58 -6.51
C GLY A 419 16.30 13.42 -5.25
N HIS A 420 17.27 13.30 -4.32
CA HIS A 420 17.32 14.13 -3.12
C HIS A 420 17.42 15.62 -3.44
N LEU A 421 18.27 16.00 -4.40
CA LEU A 421 18.41 17.38 -4.84
C LEU A 421 17.08 17.91 -5.40
N GLY A 422 16.44 17.11 -6.27
CA GLY A 422 15.14 17.42 -6.85
C GLY A 422 14.07 17.63 -5.79
N THR A 423 13.96 16.73 -4.80
CA THR A 423 13.02 16.84 -3.68
C THR A 423 13.24 18.10 -2.86
N MET A 424 14.50 18.40 -2.46
CA MET A 424 14.82 19.64 -1.74
C MET A 424 14.48 20.91 -2.55
N LEU A 425 14.54 20.83 -3.88
CA LEU A 425 14.19 21.92 -4.79
C LEU A 425 12.70 21.93 -5.21
N GLY A 426 11.91 20.93 -4.79
CA GLY A 426 10.49 20.80 -5.15
C GLY A 426 10.24 20.38 -6.60
N ARG A 427 11.23 19.73 -7.22
CA ARG A 427 11.14 19.10 -8.53
C ARG A 427 11.75 17.70 -8.45
N PRO A 428 10.99 16.72 -7.94
CA PRO A 428 11.44 15.34 -7.84
C PRO A 428 12.02 14.88 -9.19
N SER A 429 13.16 14.20 -9.13
CA SER A 429 13.91 13.72 -10.28
C SER A 429 14.18 12.24 -10.09
N THR A 430 14.08 11.47 -11.17
CA THR A 430 14.46 10.06 -11.20
C THR A 430 15.96 9.88 -11.44
N GLY A 431 16.70 10.97 -11.64
CA GLY A 431 18.12 10.91 -11.99
C GLY A 431 18.41 10.69 -13.46
N SER A 432 17.38 10.63 -14.30
CA SER A 432 17.58 10.49 -15.74
C SER A 432 18.35 11.69 -16.30
N LEU A 433 19.06 11.50 -17.42
CA LEU A 433 19.73 12.60 -18.11
C LEU A 433 18.74 13.73 -18.46
N LEU A 434 17.49 13.39 -18.79
CA LEU A 434 16.44 14.36 -19.12
C LEU A 434 16.04 15.15 -17.87
N ASP A 435 15.78 14.49 -16.75
CA ASP A 435 15.42 15.15 -15.49
C ASP A 435 16.56 16.03 -14.99
N THR A 436 17.81 15.62 -15.21
CA THR A 436 19.01 16.40 -14.90
C THR A 436 19.07 17.68 -15.73
N ILE A 437 18.80 17.59 -17.04
CA ILE A 437 18.73 18.76 -17.94
C ILE A 437 17.57 19.67 -17.54
N GLU A 438 16.42 19.11 -17.18
CA GLU A 438 15.26 19.87 -16.73
C GLU A 438 15.54 20.59 -15.40
N LEU A 439 16.17 19.93 -14.44
CA LEU A 439 16.58 20.53 -13.17
C LEU A 439 17.63 21.63 -13.38
N HIS A 440 18.58 21.42 -14.29
CA HIS A 440 19.56 22.42 -14.71
C HIS A 440 18.93 23.64 -15.36
N ASN A 441 18.01 23.45 -16.31
CA ASN A 441 17.28 24.54 -16.94
C ASN A 441 16.41 25.28 -15.91
N PHE A 442 15.76 24.55 -15.01
CA PHE A 442 14.98 25.14 -13.92
C PHE A 442 15.83 26.03 -13.04
N ILE A 443 17.00 25.58 -12.56
CA ILE A 443 17.93 26.39 -11.75
C ILE A 443 18.47 27.58 -12.55
N SER A 444 18.76 27.39 -13.83
CA SER A 444 19.25 28.46 -14.72
C SER A 444 18.21 29.56 -14.95
N GLU A 445 16.93 29.19 -15.04
CA GLU A 445 15.82 30.12 -15.26
C GLU A 445 15.24 30.69 -13.96
N ASN A 446 15.41 29.98 -12.85
CA ASN A 446 14.90 30.33 -11.53
C ASN A 446 16.08 30.38 -10.55
N PRO A 447 16.61 31.57 -10.22
CA PRO A 447 17.80 31.68 -9.37
C PRO A 447 17.47 31.21 -7.94
N ILE A 448 17.72 29.93 -7.68
CA ILE A 448 17.69 29.31 -6.37
C ILE A 448 19.00 29.69 -5.66
N ARG A 449 18.92 30.18 -4.42
CA ARG A 449 20.11 30.57 -3.64
C ARG A 449 20.25 29.70 -2.42
N ALA A 450 21.10 28.69 -2.53
CA ALA A 450 21.63 28.00 -1.36
C ALA A 450 22.79 28.81 -0.77
N ASN A 451 22.95 28.79 0.56
CA ASN A 451 24.14 29.31 1.20
C ASN A 451 25.32 28.36 0.97
N TYR A 452 25.08 27.05 1.08
CA TYR A 452 26.03 25.98 0.70
C TYR A 452 25.30 24.63 0.62
N VAL A 453 25.89 23.67 -0.11
CA VAL A 453 25.53 22.26 0.00
C VAL A 453 26.56 21.59 0.90
N LEU A 454 26.12 20.91 1.95
CA LEU A 454 26.97 20.29 2.95
C LEU A 454 26.98 18.76 2.76
N PRO A 455 28.12 18.14 2.47
CA PRO A 455 28.25 16.69 2.58
C PRO A 455 28.04 16.27 4.04
N VAL A 456 27.15 15.31 4.30
CA VAL A 456 26.92 14.81 5.67
C VAL A 456 28.17 14.10 6.20
N THR A 457 29.03 13.59 5.31
CA THR A 457 30.33 12.98 5.64
C THR A 457 31.33 13.93 6.30
N ASP A 458 31.10 15.24 6.22
CA ASP A 458 31.93 16.24 6.92
C ASP A 458 31.46 16.51 8.36
N LEU A 459 30.33 15.95 8.78
CA LEU A 459 29.78 16.10 10.12
C LEU A 459 30.14 14.90 11.02
N THR A 460 30.39 15.19 12.30
CA THR A 460 30.43 14.16 13.34
C THR A 460 29.02 13.68 13.69
N LYS A 461 28.90 12.47 14.28
CA LYS A 461 27.62 11.94 14.80
C LYS A 461 26.94 12.94 15.73
N ASP A 462 27.69 13.53 16.66
CA ASP A 462 27.16 14.51 17.61
C ASP A 462 26.69 15.80 16.92
N GLU A 463 27.39 16.28 15.89
CA GLU A 463 26.96 17.47 15.13
C GLU A 463 25.65 17.20 14.36
N LEU A 464 25.53 16.02 13.76
CA LEU A 464 24.32 15.61 13.03
C LEU A 464 23.11 15.44 13.96
N ILE A 465 23.30 14.79 15.12
CA ILE A 465 22.26 14.66 16.14
C ILE A 465 21.84 16.04 16.65
N ASN A 466 22.79 16.89 17.06
CA ASN A 466 22.49 18.23 17.57
C ASN A 466 21.73 19.09 16.57
N TRP A 467 22.00 18.93 15.27
CA TRP A 467 21.23 19.56 14.21
C TRP A 467 19.82 18.99 14.14
N ALA A 468 19.68 17.67 13.93
CA ALA A 468 18.39 17.00 13.77
C ALA A 468 17.46 17.14 14.97
N SER A 469 17.99 17.25 16.20
CA SER A 469 17.21 17.46 17.42
C SER A 469 16.75 18.90 17.63
N ALA A 470 17.21 19.86 16.82
CA ALA A 470 16.77 21.25 16.96
C ALA A 470 15.37 21.47 16.36
N ASP A 471 14.48 22.12 17.11
CA ASP A 471 13.21 22.64 16.59
C ASP A 471 13.44 23.92 15.75
N THR A 472 14.14 23.74 14.64
CA THR A 472 14.46 24.79 13.67
C THR A 472 14.33 24.22 12.27
N LYS A 473 14.25 25.09 11.26
CA LYS A 473 14.26 24.65 9.86
C LYS A 473 15.52 23.85 9.49
N PHE A 474 16.67 24.18 10.10
CA PHE A 474 17.90 23.40 9.91
C PHE A 474 17.79 22.01 10.53
N GLY A 475 17.13 21.88 11.67
CA GLY A 475 16.88 20.57 12.26
C GLY A 475 15.90 19.73 11.46
N LEU A 476 14.89 20.34 10.83
CA LEU A 476 14.01 19.66 9.89
C LEU A 476 14.79 19.09 8.69
N LEU A 477 15.72 19.86 8.11
CA LEU A 477 16.60 19.36 7.05
C LEU A 477 17.51 18.22 7.54
N GLY A 478 17.99 18.31 8.79
CA GLY A 478 18.70 17.22 9.45
C GLY A 478 17.87 15.94 9.51
N ARG A 479 16.61 16.04 9.97
CA ARG A 479 15.68 14.89 10.04
C ARG A 479 15.32 14.34 8.66
N TYR A 480 15.14 15.19 7.65
CA TYR A 480 15.01 14.74 6.26
C TYR A 480 16.21 13.88 5.84
N ALA A 481 17.44 14.31 6.12
CA ALA A 481 18.61 13.51 5.76
C ALA A 481 18.69 12.19 6.51
N LEU A 482 18.24 12.15 7.77
CA LEU A 482 18.20 10.91 8.55
C LEU A 482 17.15 9.91 8.06
N VAL A 483 15.96 10.39 7.73
CA VAL A 483 14.82 9.55 7.30
C VAL A 483 14.98 9.10 5.85
N GLU A 484 15.37 10.01 4.95
CA GLU A 484 15.55 9.70 3.51
C GLU A 484 16.98 9.24 3.18
N LEU A 485 17.83 9.04 4.20
CA LEU A 485 19.24 8.65 4.05
C LEU A 485 20.03 9.55 3.07
N SER A 486 19.79 10.86 3.13
CA SER A 486 20.44 11.83 2.24
C SER A 486 21.91 12.05 2.61
N SER A 487 22.81 11.81 1.65
CA SER A 487 24.26 12.01 1.83
C SER A 487 24.70 13.47 1.90
N PHE A 488 23.79 14.40 1.61
CA PHE A 488 24.05 15.83 1.67
C PHE A 488 22.82 16.62 2.13
N LEU A 489 23.07 17.87 2.53
CA LEU A 489 22.07 18.83 2.97
C LEU A 489 22.17 20.11 2.15
N LEU A 490 21.02 20.66 1.76
CA LEU A 490 20.94 21.99 1.15
C LEU A 490 20.68 23.04 2.23
N VAL A 491 21.70 23.81 2.60
CA VAL A 491 21.59 24.85 3.64
C VAL A 491 21.24 26.18 3.01
N VAL A 492 20.12 26.79 3.42
CA VAL A 492 19.64 28.11 2.96
C VAL A 492 19.54 29.13 4.10
N ASP A 493 19.56 30.41 3.74
CA ASP A 493 19.31 31.52 4.66
C ASP A 493 17.85 31.55 5.14
N GLU A 494 17.62 32.12 6.33
CA GLU A 494 16.31 32.15 7.01
C GLU A 494 15.15 32.76 6.18
N ASP A 495 15.48 33.57 5.17
CA ASP A 495 14.53 34.29 4.29
C ASP A 495 13.91 33.41 3.15
N ASN A 496 14.31 32.14 3.03
CA ASN A 496 13.49 31.02 2.53
C ASN A 496 12.78 31.14 1.15
N SER A 497 13.23 31.97 0.22
CA SER A 497 12.55 32.13 -1.08
C SER A 497 12.83 31.03 -2.12
N SER A 498 13.68 30.03 -1.82
CA SER A 498 14.20 29.11 -2.84
C SER A 498 14.25 27.61 -2.49
N ILE A 499 13.96 27.18 -1.26
CA ILE A 499 13.71 25.74 -0.97
C ILE A 499 12.22 25.48 -1.03
N ALA A 500 11.85 24.33 -1.60
CA ALA A 500 10.46 23.98 -1.75
C ALA A 500 9.77 23.70 -0.41
N SER A 501 8.51 24.13 -0.34
CA SER A 501 7.54 23.75 0.67
C SER A 501 7.42 22.23 0.89
N ALA A 502 7.91 21.41 -0.03
CA ALA A 502 7.82 19.95 -0.01
C ALA A 502 8.53 19.29 1.17
N VAL A 503 9.63 19.86 1.67
CA VAL A 503 10.31 19.37 2.88
C VAL A 503 9.88 20.20 4.09
N LEU A 504 9.94 21.54 3.95
CA LEU A 504 9.69 22.47 5.06
C LEU A 504 8.26 22.47 5.63
N ASN A 505 7.27 21.98 4.87
CA ASN A 505 5.88 21.85 5.33
C ASN A 505 5.44 20.38 5.45
N ASN A 506 6.37 19.44 5.43
CA ASN A 506 6.04 18.03 5.57
C ASN A 506 6.13 17.61 7.03
N GLU A 507 4.99 17.23 7.59
CA GLU A 507 4.85 16.80 8.99
C GLU A 507 5.59 15.48 9.28
N ARG A 508 5.96 14.71 8.23
CA ARG A 508 6.86 13.54 8.35
C ARG A 508 8.16 13.86 9.06
N TYR A 509 8.69 15.08 8.92
CA TYR A 509 9.96 15.50 9.52
C TYR A 509 9.77 16.41 10.74
N SER A 510 8.57 16.45 11.32
CA SER A 510 8.32 17.19 12.56
C SER A 510 9.10 16.61 13.73
N LEU A 511 9.55 17.45 14.66
CA LEU A 511 10.39 16.98 15.77
C LEU A 511 9.60 16.07 16.73
N GLU A 512 8.30 16.33 16.93
CA GLU A 512 7.46 15.54 17.84
C GLU A 512 7.29 14.07 17.45
N LYS A 513 7.62 13.69 16.20
CA LYS A 513 7.53 12.31 15.71
C LYS A 513 8.74 11.43 16.03
N PHE A 514 9.80 11.97 16.62
CA PHE A 514 11.05 11.24 16.80
C PHE A 514 11.57 11.34 18.22
N SER A 515 11.81 10.17 18.83
CA SER A 515 12.58 10.07 20.06
C SER A 515 14.04 10.52 19.86
N GLU A 516 14.70 10.96 20.94
CA GLU A 516 16.14 11.28 20.89
C GLU A 516 16.96 10.05 20.46
N GLN A 517 16.52 8.85 20.85
CA GLN A 517 17.15 7.58 20.54
C GLN A 517 17.01 7.23 19.04
N TYR A 518 15.82 7.41 18.46
CA TYR A 518 15.59 7.26 17.02
C TYR A 518 16.53 8.15 16.19
N ILE A 519 16.64 9.44 16.54
CA ILE A 519 17.53 10.39 15.85
C ILE A 519 18.99 9.93 15.95
N SER A 520 19.42 9.47 17.12
CA SER A 520 20.79 8.97 17.35
C SER A 520 21.11 7.73 16.53
N ASP A 521 20.16 6.80 16.43
CA ASP A 521 20.32 5.54 15.72
C ASP A 521 20.22 5.71 14.20
N ARG A 522 19.31 6.57 13.70
CA ARG A 522 19.30 6.97 12.29
C ARG A 522 20.57 7.71 11.89
N ALA A 523 21.10 8.59 12.75
CA ALA A 523 22.38 9.27 12.50
C ALA A 523 23.55 8.28 12.43
N HIS A 524 23.56 7.28 13.32
CA HIS A 524 24.52 6.18 13.26
C HIS A 524 24.40 5.42 11.94
N PHE A 525 23.18 5.00 11.58
CA PHE A 525 22.91 4.25 10.36
C PHE A 525 23.36 4.99 9.10
N LEU A 526 22.98 6.28 8.95
CA LEU A 526 23.41 7.09 7.82
C LEU A 526 24.93 7.18 7.74
N LEU A 527 25.62 7.46 8.85
CA LEU A 527 27.08 7.54 8.83
C LEU A 527 27.75 6.20 8.49
N GLN A 528 27.18 5.06 8.90
CA GLN A 528 27.66 3.73 8.48
C GLN A 528 27.50 3.51 6.97
N ILE A 529 26.36 3.92 6.39
CA ILE A 529 26.13 3.88 4.94
C ILE A 529 27.19 4.70 4.22
N LEU A 530 27.40 5.94 4.65
CA LEU A 530 28.31 6.87 3.99
C LEU A 530 29.76 6.42 4.10
N ASP A 531 30.18 5.90 5.26
CA ASP A 531 31.54 5.36 5.47
C ASP A 531 31.79 4.13 4.59
N ARG A 532 30.83 3.19 4.56
CA ARG A 532 30.89 2.02 3.68
C ARG A 532 31.05 2.45 2.22
N ASN A 533 30.22 3.39 1.76
CA ASN A 533 30.23 3.83 0.36
C ASN A 533 31.55 4.51 -0.03
N LEU A 534 32.18 5.26 0.90
CA LEU A 534 33.45 5.95 0.64
C LEU A 534 34.68 5.04 0.74
N ASN A 535 34.68 4.06 1.64
CA ASN A 535 35.89 3.31 2.01
C ASN A 535 35.92 1.85 1.54
N ASP A 536 34.81 1.27 1.09
CA ASP A 536 34.76 -0.12 0.62
C ASP A 536 35.07 -0.25 -0.88
N SER A 537 36.37 -0.34 -1.20
CA SER A 537 36.92 -0.49 -2.56
C SER A 537 36.58 -1.81 -3.29
N THR A 538 35.57 -2.58 -2.87
CA THR A 538 35.12 -3.80 -3.55
C THR A 538 33.65 -3.77 -3.94
N ALA A 539 33.32 -2.92 -4.92
CA ALA A 539 32.08 -3.09 -5.67
C ALA A 539 32.02 -4.50 -6.29
N VAL A 540 30.84 -5.14 -6.19
CA VAL A 540 30.42 -6.41 -6.81
C VAL A 540 30.83 -7.70 -6.09
N THR A 541 30.25 -7.95 -4.92
CA THR A 541 29.30 -9.08 -4.71
C THR A 541 28.63 -8.87 -3.35
N ARG A 542 27.35 -9.25 -3.24
CA ARG A 542 26.65 -9.30 -1.94
C ARG A 542 27.56 -9.91 -0.86
N GLY A 543 27.99 -9.11 0.10
CA GLY A 543 28.65 -9.58 1.31
C GLY A 543 30.10 -9.13 1.48
N VAL A 544 30.37 -8.71 2.72
CA VAL A 544 31.67 -8.52 3.40
C VAL A 544 32.26 -7.10 3.35
N ALA A 545 31.76 -6.22 4.22
CA ALA A 545 32.61 -5.22 4.85
C ALA A 545 33.52 -5.94 5.87
N SER A 546 34.79 -6.14 5.53
CA SER A 546 35.78 -6.72 6.47
C SER A 546 36.45 -5.61 7.28
N GLY A 547 35.86 -5.30 8.43
CA GLY A 547 36.33 -4.41 9.50
C GLY A 547 35.33 -4.46 10.66
N GLU A 548 35.55 -3.72 11.75
CA GLU A 548 34.73 -3.77 13.00
C GLU A 548 33.18 -3.75 12.83
N HIS A 549 32.65 -3.39 11.66
CA HIS A 549 31.25 -3.47 11.20
C HIS A 549 30.63 -4.89 11.18
N SER A 550 31.32 -5.93 11.65
CA SER A 550 30.88 -7.34 11.58
C SER A 550 29.87 -7.76 12.67
N LYS A 551 29.14 -6.81 13.28
CA LYS A 551 28.31 -7.05 14.47
C LYS A 551 26.95 -6.36 14.45
N GLU A 552 26.62 -5.64 13.38
CA GLU A 552 25.39 -4.86 13.31
C GLU A 552 24.62 -5.22 12.03
N TYR A 553 23.29 -5.29 12.14
CA TYR A 553 22.34 -5.58 11.08
C TYR A 553 21.41 -4.38 10.92
N TYR A 554 21.17 -3.93 9.69
CA TYR A 554 20.28 -2.79 9.42
C TYR A 554 19.19 -3.15 8.42
N LEU A 555 17.95 -2.79 8.76
CA LEU A 555 16.77 -2.92 7.92
C LEU A 555 15.93 -1.64 8.00
N ASP A 556 15.53 -1.10 6.85
CA ASP A 556 14.68 0.08 6.76
C ASP A 556 13.55 -0.18 5.77
N TYR A 557 12.32 -0.29 6.28
CA TYR A 557 11.13 -0.55 5.48
C TYR A 557 10.72 0.67 4.63
N GLY A 558 11.14 1.89 5.00
CA GLY A 558 10.73 3.12 4.32
C GLY A 558 11.50 3.46 3.02
N THR A 559 12.66 2.84 2.78
CA THR A 559 13.55 3.23 1.66
C THR A 559 13.91 2.08 0.72
N ASP A 560 13.24 0.91 0.83
CA ASP A 560 13.60 -0.35 0.15
C ASP A 560 15.08 -0.77 0.36
N THR A 561 15.76 -0.18 1.36
CA THR A 561 17.18 -0.42 1.62
C THR A 561 17.32 -1.70 2.44
N PHE A 562 17.42 -2.83 1.73
CA PHE A 562 17.44 -4.14 2.35
C PHE A 562 18.87 -4.60 2.72
N ALA A 563 19.09 -4.77 4.02
CA ALA A 563 20.15 -5.57 4.66
C ALA A 563 21.62 -5.15 4.39
N MET A 564 22.16 -4.33 5.31
CA MET A 564 23.60 -4.37 5.61
C MET A 564 23.87 -5.56 6.53
N THR A 565 24.27 -6.71 5.99
CA THR A 565 24.74 -7.86 6.79
C THR A 565 26.03 -8.44 6.23
N SER A 566 26.86 -8.99 7.11
CA SER A 566 28.10 -9.68 6.75
C SER A 566 27.88 -11.12 6.26
N ASP A 567 26.68 -11.70 6.42
CA ASP A 567 26.38 -13.09 6.04
C ASP A 567 25.17 -13.21 5.11
N VAL A 568 25.45 -13.35 3.82
CA VAL A 568 24.45 -13.47 2.74
C VAL A 568 24.26 -14.95 2.40
N SER A 569 23.70 -15.72 3.33
CA SER A 569 23.35 -17.13 3.09
C SER A 569 21.85 -17.44 3.23
N ALA A 570 21.02 -16.48 3.64
CA ALA A 570 19.59 -16.69 3.94
C ALA A 570 18.60 -16.06 2.95
N TYR A 571 19.00 -15.72 1.72
CA TYR A 571 18.06 -15.16 0.73
C TYR A 571 17.25 -16.26 0.03
N SER A 572 16.09 -16.59 0.60
CA SER A 572 14.96 -17.19 -0.12
C SER A 572 13.72 -16.35 0.16
N GLU A 573 12.93 -16.09 -0.90
CA GLU A 573 11.71 -15.26 -0.93
C GLU A 573 10.89 -15.34 0.38
N GLY A 574 10.99 -14.27 1.17
CA GLY A 574 10.47 -14.11 2.54
C GLY A 574 11.35 -13.12 3.32
N ARG A 575 10.77 -12.27 4.18
CA ARG A 575 11.52 -11.30 5.01
C ARG A 575 12.56 -12.10 5.87
N PRO A 576 13.87 -11.80 5.82
CA PRO A 576 14.90 -12.60 6.46
C PRO A 576 14.91 -12.35 7.97
N ALA A 577 15.09 -13.43 8.74
CA ALA A 577 15.36 -13.34 10.17
C ALA A 577 16.69 -12.60 10.43
N VAL A 578 16.76 -11.88 11.56
CA VAL A 578 18.01 -11.30 12.06
C VAL A 578 19.02 -12.43 12.27
N PRO A 579 20.26 -12.33 11.75
CA PRO A 579 21.27 -13.35 11.98
C PRO A 579 21.69 -13.46 13.45
N ASP A 580 22.06 -14.67 13.89
CA ASP A 580 22.61 -14.87 15.24
C ASP A 580 23.91 -14.07 15.48
N GLY A 581 24.05 -13.50 16.67
CA GLY A 581 25.22 -12.81 17.19
C GLY A 581 25.44 -11.39 16.65
N VAL A 582 24.44 -10.77 16.03
CA VAL A 582 24.51 -9.37 15.55
C VAL A 582 23.40 -8.51 16.15
N LYS A 583 23.74 -7.26 16.47
CA LYS A 583 22.80 -6.25 16.94
C LYS A 583 22.00 -5.68 15.77
N ALA A 584 20.68 -5.77 15.81
CA ALA A 584 19.78 -5.25 14.81
C ALA A 584 19.40 -3.78 15.05
N TYR A 585 19.25 -3.05 13.95
CA TYR A 585 18.67 -1.72 13.84
C TYR A 585 17.58 -1.82 12.77
N ILE A 586 16.32 -1.88 13.19
CA ILE A 586 15.18 -2.07 12.30
C ILE A 586 14.27 -0.86 12.41
N PHE A 587 14.03 -0.19 11.28
CA PHE A 587 13.16 0.96 11.19
C PHE A 587 11.97 0.66 10.28
N GLY A 588 10.76 0.80 10.81
CA GLY A 588 9.54 0.70 10.05
C GLY A 588 9.22 1.93 9.21
N ASP A 589 8.09 1.85 8.50
CA ASP A 589 7.60 2.89 7.60
C ASP A 589 6.35 3.58 8.16
N GLU A 590 5.74 4.52 7.41
CA GLU A 590 4.58 5.29 7.88
C GLU A 590 3.21 4.73 7.42
N ASN A 591 3.15 3.56 6.77
CA ASN A 591 1.90 3.08 6.13
C ASN A 591 1.68 1.56 6.22
N SER A 592 2.48 0.84 6.98
CA SER A 592 2.49 -0.63 6.99
C SER A 592 2.30 -1.17 8.40
N ASN A 593 1.48 -2.21 8.52
CA ASN A 593 1.51 -3.10 9.68
C ASN A 593 2.70 -4.05 9.53
N LEU A 594 3.60 -4.06 10.49
CA LEU A 594 4.85 -4.81 10.46
C LEU A 594 4.84 -5.95 11.48
N ASP A 595 5.54 -7.02 11.12
CA ASP A 595 5.93 -8.09 12.03
C ASP A 595 7.46 -8.06 12.09
N ILE A 596 7.98 -7.57 13.21
CA ILE A 596 9.40 -7.33 13.46
C ILE A 596 9.84 -8.28 14.57
N THR A 597 10.90 -9.03 14.31
CA THR A 597 11.55 -9.87 15.32
C THR A 597 13.05 -9.54 15.35
N GLY A 598 13.55 -9.22 16.53
CA GLY A 598 14.97 -9.03 16.83
C GLY A 598 15.77 -10.34 16.81
N GLY A 599 17.02 -10.25 17.24
CA GLY A 599 17.98 -11.33 17.33
C GLY A 599 18.30 -11.69 18.79
N ASP A 600 19.51 -12.20 19.01
CA ASP A 600 20.02 -12.63 20.32
C ASP A 600 20.94 -11.57 20.99
N GLN A 601 20.87 -10.34 20.51
CA GLN A 601 21.70 -9.23 20.92
C GLN A 601 20.83 -8.03 21.29
N ALA A 602 21.40 -7.08 22.04
CA ALA A 602 20.72 -5.85 22.40
C ALA A 602 20.34 -4.99 21.18
N ASP A 603 19.12 -5.08 20.72
CA ASP A 603 18.63 -4.56 19.44
C ASP A 603 17.98 -3.18 19.56
N ARG A 604 17.66 -2.59 18.40
CA ARG A 604 17.00 -1.29 18.22
C ARG A 604 15.88 -1.45 17.21
N LEU A 605 14.65 -1.52 17.69
CA LEU A 605 13.46 -1.86 16.90
C LEU A 605 12.45 -0.71 16.94
N TYR A 606 12.03 -0.24 15.77
CA TYR A 606 11.10 0.88 15.62
C TYR A 606 9.97 0.49 14.65
N GLY A 607 8.72 0.47 15.12
CA GLY A 607 7.53 0.05 14.36
C GLY A 607 7.11 1.04 13.28
N GLY A 608 7.05 2.32 13.63
CA GLY A 608 6.64 3.37 12.68
C GLY A 608 5.15 3.64 12.81
N ALA A 609 4.44 3.82 11.70
CA ALA A 609 2.99 3.99 11.77
C ALA A 609 2.27 2.75 11.26
N GLY A 610 1.28 2.26 12.01
CA GLY A 610 0.57 1.04 11.70
C GLY A 610 0.14 0.33 12.98
N THR A 611 -0.43 -0.87 12.83
CA THR A 611 -0.54 -1.83 13.94
C THR A 611 0.59 -2.82 13.78
N ASP A 612 1.63 -2.66 14.59
CA ASP A 612 2.87 -3.41 14.51
C ASP A 612 2.95 -4.49 15.59
N VAL A 613 3.55 -5.62 15.24
CA VAL A 613 3.94 -6.67 16.18
C VAL A 613 5.46 -6.68 16.26
N ILE A 614 6.01 -6.32 17.42
CA ILE A 614 7.46 -6.23 17.61
C ILE A 614 7.90 -7.16 18.74
N LYS A 615 8.90 -7.98 18.49
CA LYS A 615 9.49 -8.94 19.43
C LYS A 615 10.99 -8.67 19.56
N GLY A 616 11.49 -8.29 20.74
CA GLY A 616 12.92 -8.08 21.00
C GLY A 616 13.73 -9.38 20.92
N ALA A 617 13.17 -10.46 21.49
CA ALA A 617 13.75 -11.81 21.57
C ALA A 617 14.77 -11.96 22.72
N GLU A 618 16.06 -12.26 22.49
CA GLU A 618 17.03 -12.31 23.60
C GLU A 618 17.91 -11.06 23.52
N GLY A 619 18.11 -10.32 24.60
CA GLY A 619 18.87 -9.08 24.48
C GLY A 619 18.66 -8.11 25.61
N ASN A 620 19.08 -6.87 25.39
CA ASN A 620 18.68 -5.74 26.22
C ASN A 620 18.22 -4.71 25.21
N ASP A 621 16.99 -4.88 24.80
CA ASP A 621 16.45 -4.30 23.59
C ASP A 621 15.88 -2.92 23.86
N TYR A 622 15.79 -2.14 22.80
CA TYR A 622 15.05 -0.89 22.81
C TYR A 622 13.99 -1.01 21.72
N ILE A 623 12.74 -0.90 22.12
CA ILE A 623 11.57 -1.11 21.27
C ILE A 623 10.70 0.15 21.32
N GLU A 624 10.32 0.69 20.18
CA GLU A 624 9.42 1.84 20.04
C GLU A 624 8.33 1.48 19.01
N GLY A 625 7.07 1.34 19.45
CA GLY A 625 5.92 1.10 18.57
C GLY A 625 5.68 2.29 17.65
N ASN A 626 5.62 3.48 18.24
CA ASN A 626 5.36 4.79 17.64
C ASN A 626 3.86 5.06 17.43
N GLN A 627 3.32 5.04 16.20
CA GLN A 627 1.96 5.50 15.93
C GLN A 627 1.03 4.35 15.54
N GLY A 628 -0.01 4.11 16.32
CA GLY A 628 -1.04 3.10 16.06
C GLY A 628 -1.18 2.14 17.23
N ASN A 629 -1.96 1.08 17.07
CA ASN A 629 -2.21 0.14 18.16
C ASN A 629 -1.26 -1.04 18.01
N ASP A 630 -0.24 -1.13 18.85
CA ASP A 630 0.89 -2.04 18.70
C ASP A 630 0.88 -3.19 19.71
N ILE A 631 1.58 -4.27 19.38
CA ILE A 631 1.84 -5.39 20.28
C ILE A 631 3.35 -5.55 20.42
N LEU A 632 3.87 -5.19 21.59
CA LEU A 632 5.31 -5.13 21.88
C LEU A 632 5.68 -6.18 22.93
N TYR A 633 6.65 -7.03 22.59
CA TYR A 633 7.25 -8.01 23.50
C TYR A 633 8.73 -7.68 23.69
N GLY A 634 9.15 -7.41 24.92
CA GLY A 634 10.57 -7.22 25.28
C GLY A 634 11.37 -8.48 24.96
N GLY A 635 11.14 -9.54 25.74
CA GLY A 635 11.78 -10.82 25.51
C GLY A 635 12.51 -11.31 26.75
N GLU A 636 13.70 -11.90 26.57
CA GLU A 636 14.65 -12.18 27.64
C GLU A 636 15.67 -11.04 27.74
N GLY A 637 16.00 -10.67 28.98
CA GLY A 637 16.96 -9.63 29.35
C GLY A 637 16.26 -8.32 29.73
N ALA A 638 17.05 -7.26 29.97
CA ALA A 638 16.50 -6.03 30.53
C ALA A 638 16.26 -5.00 29.43
N ASP A 639 14.99 -4.86 29.07
CA ASP A 639 14.50 -4.16 27.89
C ASP A 639 13.89 -2.80 28.23
N GLU A 640 13.88 -1.92 27.23
CA GLU A 640 13.23 -0.62 27.28
C GLU A 640 12.18 -0.54 26.17
N ILE A 641 10.91 -0.48 26.53
CA ILE A 641 9.77 -0.58 25.61
C ILE A 641 8.96 0.72 25.68
N HIS A 642 8.67 1.31 24.53
CA HIS A 642 7.82 2.49 24.36
C HIS A 642 6.66 2.14 23.42
N GLY A 643 5.42 2.19 23.91
CA GLY A 643 4.19 1.95 23.12
C GLY A 643 4.04 3.03 22.06
N GLY A 644 3.81 4.25 22.51
CA GLY A 644 3.73 5.45 21.66
C GLY A 644 2.34 6.05 21.70
N ASP A 645 1.82 6.49 20.54
CA ASP A 645 0.45 6.97 20.41
C ASP A 645 -0.44 5.79 19.99
N GLY A 646 -1.36 5.31 20.82
CA GLY A 646 -2.00 4.05 20.51
C GLY A 646 -3.02 3.51 21.49
N LYS A 647 -3.27 2.21 21.37
CA LYS A 647 -3.84 1.35 22.41
C LYS A 647 -2.98 0.11 22.37
N ASP A 648 -1.94 0.10 23.19
CA ASP A 648 -0.83 -0.79 23.00
C ASP A 648 -0.87 -1.96 23.99
N PHE A 649 -0.40 -3.12 23.53
CA PHE A 649 -0.19 -4.30 24.36
C PHE A 649 1.29 -4.44 24.64
N LEU A 650 1.68 -4.15 25.88
CA LEU A 650 3.07 -3.99 26.29
C LEU A 650 3.47 -5.13 27.22
N HIS A 651 4.15 -6.13 26.68
CA HIS A 651 4.69 -7.24 27.43
C HIS A 651 6.16 -6.97 27.75
N SER A 652 6.51 -6.85 29.03
CA SER A 652 7.91 -6.70 29.44
C SER A 652 8.76 -7.91 29.03
N ASN A 653 8.15 -9.09 29.01
CA ASN A 653 8.80 -10.33 28.58
C ASN A 653 8.31 -10.84 27.21
N GLY A 654 8.82 -12.01 26.82
CA GLY A 654 8.31 -12.76 25.67
C GLY A 654 6.92 -13.38 25.91
N GLN A 655 6.38 -14.05 24.88
CA GLN A 655 5.07 -14.73 24.92
C GLN A 655 4.94 -15.86 25.97
N SER A 656 6.04 -16.23 26.64
CA SER A 656 6.01 -17.17 27.76
C SER A 656 6.08 -16.39 29.08
N ASN A 657 5.12 -16.63 29.98
CA ASN A 657 5.07 -16.08 31.36
C ASN A 657 6.22 -16.57 32.28
N ALA A 658 7.38 -16.95 31.73
CA ALA A 658 8.56 -17.34 32.48
C ALA A 658 9.35 -16.08 32.86
N THR A 659 9.56 -15.86 34.15
CA THR A 659 10.43 -14.80 34.67
C THR A 659 11.89 -15.19 34.45
N ASP A 660 12.66 -14.34 33.77
CA ASP A 660 14.11 -14.49 33.65
C ASP A 660 14.89 -13.74 34.76
N GLY A 661 14.16 -12.91 35.52
CA GLY A 661 14.67 -12.09 36.63
C GLY A 661 15.39 -10.82 36.16
N ALA A 662 15.27 -10.46 34.89
CA ALA A 662 15.61 -9.13 34.41
C ALA A 662 14.60 -8.09 34.93
N VAL A 663 14.94 -6.81 34.76
CA VAL A 663 14.09 -5.70 35.17
C VAL A 663 13.91 -4.83 33.96
N ASP A 664 12.67 -4.78 33.48
CA ASP A 664 12.31 -4.05 32.29
C ASP A 664 11.77 -2.67 32.62
N THR A 665 11.84 -1.79 31.63
CA THR A 665 11.25 -0.46 31.70
C THR A 665 10.27 -0.29 30.56
N VAL A 666 9.00 -0.10 30.90
CA VAL A 666 7.89 -0.04 29.95
C VAL A 666 7.21 1.32 30.04
N TYR A 667 7.04 1.97 28.89
CA TYR A 667 6.39 3.26 28.71
C TYR A 667 5.16 3.06 27.82
N GLY A 668 3.96 3.47 28.27
CA GLY A 668 2.75 3.47 27.44
C GLY A 668 2.71 4.67 26.50
N ASP A 669 3.06 5.82 27.06
CA ASP A 669 3.03 7.13 26.42
C ASP A 669 1.60 7.67 26.31
N LYS A 670 0.95 7.66 25.14
CA LYS A 670 -0.42 8.17 25.00
C LYS A 670 -1.34 7.08 24.49
N GLY A 671 -2.43 6.83 25.19
CA GLY A 671 -3.35 5.80 24.74
C GLY A 671 -4.11 5.18 25.88
N ASP A 672 -4.99 4.22 25.59
CA ASP A 672 -5.47 3.32 26.64
C ASP A 672 -4.69 2.01 26.48
N ASP A 673 -3.68 1.80 27.31
CA ASP A 673 -2.68 0.74 27.15
C ASP A 673 -2.86 -0.41 28.14
N LYS A 674 -2.34 -1.58 27.76
CA LYS A 674 -2.31 -2.78 28.60
C LYS A 674 -0.87 -3.19 28.86
N PHE A 675 -0.45 -3.07 30.12
CA PHE A 675 0.88 -3.46 30.58
C PHE A 675 0.85 -4.86 31.18
N PHE A 676 1.73 -5.73 30.73
CA PHE A 676 1.97 -7.05 31.30
C PHE A 676 3.37 -7.07 31.90
N LEU A 677 3.44 -6.98 33.22
CA LEU A 677 4.65 -6.74 34.01
C LEU A 677 4.97 -7.95 34.88
N ASN A 678 6.26 -8.21 35.05
CA ASN A 678 6.80 -9.21 35.96
C ASN A 678 7.40 -8.55 37.20
N SER A 679 7.83 -9.39 38.14
CA SER A 679 8.47 -8.94 39.37
C SER A 679 9.73 -8.13 39.10
N GLY A 680 9.78 -6.91 39.61
CA GLY A 680 10.93 -6.01 39.49
C GLY A 680 10.79 -4.92 38.44
N ASP A 681 9.81 -5.04 37.53
CA ASP A 681 9.65 -4.14 36.39
C ASP A 681 9.19 -2.74 36.79
N LEU A 682 9.46 -1.80 35.88
CA LEU A 682 9.13 -0.40 36.00
C LEU A 682 8.17 -0.02 34.87
N ALA A 683 6.99 0.47 35.21
CA ALA A 683 6.03 1.00 34.25
C ALA A 683 5.81 2.49 34.47
N TYR A 684 5.81 3.24 33.38
CA TYR A 684 5.59 4.67 33.35
C TYR A 684 4.52 4.99 32.31
N ASP A 685 3.59 5.88 32.66
CA ASP A 685 2.61 6.36 31.68
C ASP A 685 2.32 7.86 31.80
N SER A 686 1.79 8.44 30.71
CA SER A 686 1.49 9.87 30.60
C SER A 686 -0.01 10.22 30.54
N GLU A 687 -0.80 9.62 29.64
CA GLU A 687 -2.21 9.96 29.41
C GLU A 687 -2.97 8.72 28.94
N GLY A 688 -4.07 8.38 29.61
CA GLY A 688 -4.78 7.14 29.28
C GLY A 688 -5.85 6.70 30.25
N THR A 689 -6.43 5.53 30.00
CA THR A 689 -7.08 4.71 31.02
C THR A 689 -6.50 3.31 30.91
N ASP A 690 -5.47 3.05 31.70
CA ASP A 690 -4.53 1.96 31.47
C ASP A 690 -4.79 0.78 32.39
N THR A 691 -4.43 -0.42 31.94
CA THR A 691 -4.56 -1.64 32.76
C THR A 691 -3.21 -2.27 32.99
N TYR A 692 -2.87 -2.46 34.27
CA TYR A 692 -1.62 -3.06 34.69
C TYR A 692 -1.85 -4.49 35.19
N TYR A 693 -1.45 -5.48 34.38
CA TYR A 693 -1.38 -6.89 34.76
C TYR A 693 -0.01 -7.18 35.36
N VAL A 694 0.04 -7.47 36.65
CA VAL A 694 1.28 -7.69 37.39
C VAL A 694 1.39 -9.13 37.88
N ALA A 695 2.36 -9.85 37.34
CA ALA A 695 2.76 -11.18 37.80
C ALA A 695 3.89 -11.07 38.83
N THR A 696 3.61 -11.43 40.08
CA THR A 696 4.57 -11.34 41.19
C THR A 696 4.97 -12.70 41.76
N GLU A 697 6.26 -12.85 42.10
CA GLU A 697 6.80 -14.05 42.75
C GLU A 697 7.72 -13.74 43.95
N ALA A 698 7.84 -14.70 44.86
CA ALA A 698 8.59 -14.55 46.10
C ALA A 698 10.08 -14.24 45.86
N GLY A 699 10.46 -12.98 46.09
CA GLY A 699 11.84 -12.51 45.95
C GLY A 699 12.22 -12.02 44.55
N GLY A 700 11.25 -11.88 43.64
CA GLY A 700 11.45 -11.37 42.28
C GLY A 700 11.73 -9.86 42.22
N GLY A 701 11.43 -9.11 43.28
CA GLY A 701 11.65 -7.67 43.33
C GLY A 701 10.33 -6.89 43.30
N ARG A 702 10.43 -5.58 43.48
CA ARG A 702 9.27 -4.69 43.54
C ARG A 702 8.91 -4.19 42.15
N VAL A 703 7.63 -4.29 41.78
CA VAL A 703 7.08 -3.62 40.59
C VAL A 703 6.73 -2.19 40.94
N ILE A 704 7.11 -1.23 40.10
CA ILE A 704 6.82 0.20 40.30
C ILE A 704 5.98 0.69 39.13
N ILE A 705 4.83 1.28 39.44
CA ILE A 705 3.94 1.91 38.47
C ILE A 705 3.88 3.41 38.78
N ASP A 706 4.23 4.24 37.81
CA ASP A 706 4.15 5.71 37.86
C ASP A 706 3.35 6.21 36.66
N ASP A 707 2.04 6.19 36.80
CA ASP A 707 1.07 6.76 35.86
C ASP A 707 0.80 8.22 36.26
N SER A 708 1.04 9.12 35.30
CA SER A 708 0.91 10.55 35.49
C SER A 708 -0.53 11.01 35.75
N ASP A 709 -1.53 10.31 35.23
CA ASP A 709 -2.94 10.68 35.33
C ASP A 709 -3.78 9.77 36.25
N GLN A 710 -3.22 8.62 36.66
CA GLN A 710 -3.74 7.67 37.65
C GLN A 710 -5.10 7.02 37.29
N LYS A 711 -5.50 7.02 36.02
CA LYS A 711 -6.75 6.38 35.59
C LYS A 711 -6.48 5.01 35.03
N GLY A 712 -7.27 4.04 35.46
CA GLY A 712 -7.06 2.68 35.02
C GLY A 712 -7.52 1.63 35.99
N SER A 713 -6.94 0.45 35.88
CA SER A 713 -7.12 -0.66 36.81
C SER A 713 -5.81 -1.40 37.08
N LEU A 714 -5.74 -2.07 38.23
CA LEU A 714 -4.60 -2.88 38.64
C LEU A 714 -5.05 -4.32 38.89
N VAL A 715 -4.41 -5.27 38.21
CA VAL A 715 -4.63 -6.70 38.35
C VAL A 715 -3.34 -7.34 38.83
N ILE A 716 -3.35 -7.96 40.01
CA ILE A 716 -2.19 -8.64 40.59
C ILE A 716 -2.46 -10.14 40.64
N ASN A 717 -1.64 -10.95 39.97
CA ASN A 717 -1.77 -12.41 39.92
C ASN A 717 -3.21 -12.90 39.59
N GLY A 718 -3.89 -12.19 38.70
CA GLY A 718 -5.27 -12.51 38.28
C GLY A 718 -6.37 -11.89 39.15
N GLN A 719 -6.03 -11.26 40.28
CA GLN A 719 -7.01 -10.58 41.14
C GLN A 719 -7.04 -9.07 40.86
N VAL A 720 -8.23 -8.54 40.57
CA VAL A 720 -8.45 -7.09 40.44
C VAL A 720 -8.43 -6.42 41.83
N ILE A 721 -7.70 -5.31 41.96
CA ILE A 721 -7.62 -4.54 43.21
C ILE A 721 -8.57 -3.34 43.11
N GLN A 722 -9.62 -3.30 43.94
CA GLN A 722 -10.63 -2.22 43.91
C GLN A 722 -11.03 -1.71 45.29
N ASN A 723 -11.36 -2.56 46.26
CA ASN A 723 -11.81 -2.10 47.59
C ASN A 723 -10.92 -2.66 48.70
N ALA A 724 -10.43 -1.79 49.59
CA ALA A 724 -9.59 -2.18 50.71
C ALA A 724 -10.14 -1.66 52.04
N PHE A 725 -10.35 -2.58 52.98
CA PHE A 725 -10.94 -2.35 54.29
C PHE A 725 -9.92 -1.80 55.28
N TYR A 726 -10.35 -0.86 56.11
CA TYR A 726 -9.48 -0.23 57.12
C TYR A 726 -9.01 -1.23 58.18
N GLU A 727 -7.70 -1.39 58.34
CA GLU A 727 -7.09 -2.22 59.38
C GLU A 727 -6.49 -1.34 60.48
N SER A 728 -5.62 -0.40 60.09
CA SER A 728 -4.98 0.52 61.02
C SER A 728 -4.51 1.81 60.35
N GLU A 729 -3.85 2.71 61.08
CA GLU A 729 -3.40 3.99 60.55
C GLU A 729 -2.45 3.78 59.36
N ASN A 730 -2.88 4.21 58.16
CA ASN A 730 -2.21 4.04 56.87
C ASN A 730 -2.10 2.58 56.38
N GLN A 731 -2.89 1.64 56.90
CA GLN A 731 -2.92 0.25 56.44
C GLN A 731 -4.34 -0.24 56.23
N TRP A 732 -4.55 -0.89 55.08
CA TRP A 732 -5.80 -1.52 54.66
C TRP A 732 -5.52 -2.95 54.18
N SER A 733 -6.55 -3.77 54.03
CA SER A 733 -6.45 -5.05 53.31
C SER A 733 -7.68 -5.29 52.44
N ASP A 734 -7.49 -5.99 51.33
CA ASP A 734 -8.59 -6.50 50.49
C ASP A 734 -8.86 -7.99 50.76
N LEU A 735 -8.47 -8.49 51.94
CA LEU A 735 -8.41 -9.90 52.37
C LEU A 735 -7.22 -10.71 51.84
N THR A 736 -6.71 -10.44 50.64
CA THR A 736 -5.55 -11.14 50.06
C THR A 736 -4.25 -10.38 50.28
N TYR A 737 -4.27 -9.08 49.99
CA TYR A 737 -3.14 -8.18 49.99
C TYR A 737 -3.28 -7.14 51.10
N THR A 738 -2.13 -6.73 51.63
CA THR A 738 -1.99 -5.60 52.55
C THR A 738 -1.58 -4.36 51.76
N LEU A 739 -2.37 -3.29 51.89
CA LEU A 739 -2.13 -2.01 51.25
C LEU A 739 -1.66 -1.00 52.31
N GLU A 740 -0.44 -0.47 52.18
CA GLU A 740 0.15 0.50 53.08
C GLU A 740 0.45 1.83 52.37
N LEU A 741 -0.16 2.92 52.84
CA LEU A 741 0.09 4.25 52.29
C LEU A 741 1.31 4.89 52.96
N SER A 742 2.39 5.03 52.21
CA SER A 742 3.66 5.62 52.66
C SER A 742 3.94 6.94 51.95
N GLY A 743 3.46 8.04 52.52
CA GLY A 743 3.53 9.35 51.89
C GLY A 743 2.50 9.46 50.76
N SER A 744 2.97 9.53 49.51
CA SER A 744 2.14 9.49 48.30
C SER A 744 2.31 8.20 47.52
N SER A 745 2.96 7.17 48.09
CA SER A 745 3.06 5.86 47.45
C SER A 745 2.13 4.88 48.16
N LEU A 746 1.36 4.11 47.40
CA LEU A 746 0.61 2.96 47.91
C LEU A 746 1.45 1.70 47.70
N LEU A 747 1.80 1.03 48.79
CA LEU A 747 2.55 -0.22 48.78
C LEU A 747 1.60 -1.39 48.96
N ILE A 748 1.54 -2.29 48.00
CA ILE A 748 0.70 -3.48 48.01
C ILE A 748 1.60 -4.70 48.20
N SER A 749 1.30 -5.49 49.23
CA SER A 749 2.12 -6.64 49.61
C SER A 749 1.27 -7.87 49.93
N GLY A 750 1.75 -9.06 49.53
CA GLY A 750 0.98 -10.30 49.60
C GLY A 750 1.74 -11.47 50.20
N PRO A 751 1.04 -12.53 50.64
CA PRO A 751 1.64 -13.75 51.21
C PRO A 751 2.55 -14.49 50.22
N ASP A 752 2.31 -14.34 48.92
CA ASP A 752 3.10 -14.97 47.85
C ASP A 752 4.38 -14.20 47.50
N GLY A 753 4.70 -13.16 48.27
CA GLY A 753 5.87 -12.31 48.08
C GLY A 753 5.66 -11.17 47.10
N THR A 754 4.41 -10.90 46.72
CA THR A 754 3.97 -9.68 46.02
C THR A 754 4.51 -8.43 46.71
N ASP A 755 5.10 -7.53 45.91
CA ASP A 755 5.59 -6.22 46.31
C ASP A 755 5.37 -5.26 45.13
N VAL A 756 4.30 -4.48 45.18
CA VAL A 756 3.93 -3.50 44.14
C VAL A 756 3.86 -2.11 44.76
N GLU A 757 4.37 -1.11 44.07
CA GLU A 757 4.31 0.29 44.47
C GLU A 757 3.64 1.14 43.40
N LEU A 758 2.49 1.73 43.74
CA LEU A 758 1.86 2.79 42.95
C LEU A 758 2.38 4.14 43.42
N LYS A 759 2.98 4.91 42.52
CA LYS A 759 3.47 6.26 42.80
C LYS A 759 2.35 7.28 42.75
N ASN A 760 2.51 8.34 43.53
CA ASN A 760 1.62 9.51 43.57
C ASN A 760 0.13 9.23 43.87
N PHE A 761 -0.17 8.05 44.42
CA PHE A 761 -1.51 7.56 44.71
C PHE A 761 -2.34 8.49 45.63
N THR A 762 -3.59 8.67 45.23
CA THR A 762 -4.71 9.26 45.96
C THR A 762 -5.88 8.27 45.98
N ASN A 763 -6.72 8.36 47.00
CA ASN A 763 -7.88 7.48 47.11
C ASN A 763 -8.84 7.62 45.92
N GLY A 764 -9.18 6.52 45.25
CA GLY A 764 -9.97 6.45 44.02
C GLY A 764 -9.13 6.26 42.75
N ASP A 765 -7.82 6.47 42.80
CA ASP A 765 -6.91 6.21 41.68
C ASP A 765 -6.91 4.72 41.30
N PHE A 766 -6.83 4.41 40.01
CA PHE A 766 -6.97 3.05 39.47
C PHE A 766 -8.25 2.31 39.90
N GLY A 767 -9.30 3.04 40.31
CA GLY A 767 -10.51 2.45 40.89
C GLY A 767 -10.34 1.90 42.31
N ILE A 768 -9.19 2.15 42.97
CA ILE A 768 -8.88 1.64 44.30
C ILE A 768 -9.44 2.57 45.38
N HIS A 769 -10.40 2.08 46.15
CA HIS A 769 -11.06 2.75 47.25
C HIS A 769 -10.59 2.20 48.61
N LEU A 770 -9.91 3.04 49.36
CA LEU A 770 -9.47 2.84 50.74
C LEU A 770 -10.56 3.31 51.70
N GLU A 771 -11.21 2.36 52.38
CA GLU A 771 -12.31 2.66 53.29
C GLU A 771 -11.86 3.39 54.56
N SER A 772 -12.79 4.11 55.20
CA SER A 772 -12.53 4.85 56.43
C SER A 772 -12.97 4.08 57.67
N ALA A 773 -12.25 4.27 58.79
CA ALA A 773 -12.47 3.58 60.07
C ALA A 773 -13.85 3.79 60.76
N SER A 774 -14.84 4.38 60.09
CA SER A 774 -16.13 4.76 60.67
C SER A 774 -17.36 3.99 60.17
N GLU A 775 -17.20 2.99 59.30
CA GLU A 775 -18.31 2.12 58.92
C GLU A 775 -18.31 0.90 59.87
N GLU A 776 -19.42 0.70 60.58
CA GLU A 776 -19.58 -0.37 61.57
C GLU A 776 -19.53 -1.73 60.85
N GLU A 777 -18.76 -2.68 61.39
CA GLU A 777 -18.75 -4.08 60.93
C GLU A 777 -20.19 -4.59 60.75
N PRO A 778 -20.54 -5.23 59.62
CA PRO A 778 -21.88 -5.74 59.44
C PRO A 778 -22.19 -6.88 60.43
N GLU A 779 -23.32 -6.76 61.13
CA GLU A 779 -23.87 -7.81 62.00
C GLU A 779 -24.29 -9.03 61.19
N ILE A 780 -23.69 -10.19 61.47
CA ILE A 780 -24.09 -11.50 60.94
C ILE A 780 -25.53 -11.83 61.42
N VAL A 781 -26.49 -11.92 60.49
CA VAL A 781 -27.86 -12.41 60.73
C VAL A 781 -28.13 -13.64 59.86
N THR A 782 -28.60 -14.72 60.50
CA THR A 782 -28.84 -16.06 59.93
C THR A 782 -30.21 -16.22 59.26
N ASP A 783 -30.23 -16.84 58.07
CA ASP A 783 -31.36 -17.20 57.19
C ASP A 783 -32.17 -15.99 56.65
N ASN A 784 -31.81 -15.43 55.48
CA ASN A 784 -32.42 -14.18 54.99
C ASN A 784 -32.96 -14.28 53.56
N VAL A 785 -34.17 -13.73 53.40
CA VAL A 785 -34.46 -13.02 52.15
C VAL A 785 -33.63 -11.75 52.22
N ILE A 786 -32.63 -11.62 51.35
CA ILE A 786 -31.79 -10.43 51.20
C ILE A 786 -32.41 -9.62 50.07
N GLN A 787 -32.77 -8.38 50.35
CA GLN A 787 -33.45 -7.53 49.38
C GLN A 787 -32.67 -6.24 49.24
N GLY A 788 -32.39 -5.85 47.99
CA GLY A 788 -31.81 -4.54 47.64
C GLY A 788 -32.68 -3.38 48.13
N ASP A 789 -32.12 -2.18 48.14
CA ASP A 789 -32.80 -1.00 48.64
C ASP A 789 -34.09 -0.75 47.85
N GLN A 790 -35.17 -0.39 48.54
CA GLN A 790 -36.51 -0.22 47.95
C GLN A 790 -36.72 1.21 47.43
N GLU A 791 -35.63 1.96 47.21
CA GLU A 791 -35.63 3.27 46.55
C GLU A 791 -35.71 3.06 45.02
N SER A 792 -36.07 4.08 44.25
CA SER A 792 -36.09 3.93 42.78
C SER A 792 -34.68 4.12 42.23
N ASP A 793 -34.13 3.12 41.54
CA ASP A 793 -32.87 3.19 40.79
C ASP A 793 -31.56 3.27 41.63
N PRO A 794 -31.35 2.51 42.74
CA PRO A 794 -30.04 2.35 43.35
C PRO A 794 -29.28 1.14 42.81
N ASP A 795 -28.05 1.35 42.31
CA ASP A 795 -27.10 0.25 42.06
C ASP A 795 -26.67 -0.35 43.42
N ASP A 796 -27.07 -1.59 43.70
CA ASP A 796 -26.83 -2.26 44.97
C ASP A 796 -25.65 -3.23 44.91
N VAL A 797 -24.86 -3.30 45.99
CA VAL A 797 -23.83 -4.33 46.19
C VAL A 797 -24.26 -5.26 47.31
N ILE A 798 -24.60 -6.50 46.97
CA ILE A 798 -25.20 -7.48 47.86
C ILE A 798 -24.25 -8.65 48.08
N TYR A 799 -24.17 -9.15 49.31
CA TYR A 799 -23.36 -10.31 49.68
C TYR A 799 -24.26 -11.41 50.23
N ASP A 800 -24.01 -12.67 49.85
CA ASP A 800 -24.67 -13.85 50.42
C ASP A 800 -24.26 -14.09 51.88
N THR A 801 -24.86 -15.10 52.50
CA THR A 801 -24.40 -15.65 53.78
C THR A 801 -24.18 -17.14 53.63
N ALA A 802 -23.56 -17.78 54.63
CA ALA A 802 -23.34 -19.24 54.63
C ALA A 802 -24.64 -20.09 54.79
N ALA A 803 -25.82 -19.49 54.63
CA ALA A 803 -27.12 -20.10 54.74
C ALA A 803 -27.76 -20.23 53.35
N ASN A 804 -28.89 -20.92 53.25
CA ASN A 804 -29.65 -20.93 52.00
C ASN A 804 -30.42 -19.62 51.90
N ASP A 805 -29.97 -18.71 51.05
CA ASP A 805 -30.50 -17.37 50.92
C ASP A 805 -31.45 -17.22 49.73
N THR A 806 -32.29 -16.19 49.79
CA THR A 806 -33.07 -15.72 48.63
C THR A 806 -32.74 -14.26 48.42
N ILE A 807 -31.99 -13.96 47.37
CA ILE A 807 -31.51 -12.61 47.04
C ILE A 807 -32.40 -12.02 45.96
N LEU A 808 -32.92 -10.82 46.21
CA LEU A 808 -33.72 -10.04 45.27
C LEU A 808 -33.04 -8.67 45.13
N ALA A 809 -32.31 -8.42 44.05
CA ALA A 809 -31.51 -7.20 43.91
C ALA A 809 -32.41 -6.00 43.58
N GLY A 810 -33.12 -5.99 42.46
CA GLY A 810 -34.23 -5.06 42.21
C GLY A 810 -34.15 -4.33 40.88
N ASP A 811 -34.21 -3.00 40.92
CA ASP A 811 -34.05 -2.14 39.74
C ASP A 811 -32.70 -1.41 39.91
N GLY A 812 -31.82 -1.40 38.92
CA GLY A 812 -30.48 -0.77 38.99
C GLY A 812 -29.40 -1.69 38.41
N ASP A 813 -28.17 -1.21 38.19
CA ASP A 813 -27.06 -2.09 37.78
C ASP A 813 -26.43 -2.73 39.03
N ASP A 814 -26.95 -3.89 39.43
CA ASP A 814 -26.65 -4.52 40.72
C ASP A 814 -25.43 -5.47 40.66
N VAL A 815 -24.76 -5.64 41.81
CA VAL A 815 -23.65 -6.59 41.98
C VAL A 815 -23.92 -7.52 43.16
N VAL A 816 -24.09 -8.82 42.91
CA VAL A 816 -24.27 -9.86 43.92
C VAL A 816 -23.01 -10.71 44.04
N TYR A 817 -22.38 -10.70 45.21
CA TYR A 817 -21.25 -11.56 45.55
C TYR A 817 -21.71 -12.77 46.36
N ARG A 818 -21.45 -13.97 45.84
CA ARG A 818 -21.71 -15.23 46.53
C ARG A 818 -20.41 -15.85 47.04
N ARG A 819 -20.11 -15.74 48.33
CA ARG A 819 -18.80 -16.08 48.94
C ARG A 819 -18.88 -17.11 50.06
N ASP A 820 -20.04 -17.28 50.69
CA ASP A 820 -20.16 -18.06 51.93
C ASP A 820 -20.90 -19.39 51.77
N GLY A 821 -21.51 -19.64 50.60
CA GLY A 821 -22.10 -20.92 50.17
C GLY A 821 -23.48 -21.21 50.76
N GLY A 822 -24.19 -22.19 50.19
CA GLY A 822 -25.62 -22.40 50.47
C GLY A 822 -26.37 -22.81 49.20
N ASP A 823 -27.58 -23.37 49.34
CA ASP A 823 -28.46 -23.50 48.16
C ASP A 823 -29.26 -22.20 48.01
N ASP A 824 -28.85 -21.36 47.07
CA ASP A 824 -29.33 -19.97 46.95
C ASP A 824 -30.24 -19.76 45.75
N ILE A 825 -31.18 -18.83 45.89
CA ILE A 825 -32.02 -18.35 44.79
C ILE A 825 -31.73 -16.85 44.63
N ILE A 826 -31.30 -16.42 43.45
CA ILE A 826 -30.90 -15.05 43.15
C ILE A 826 -31.72 -14.54 41.98
N GLU A 827 -32.40 -13.41 42.17
CA GLU A 827 -33.09 -12.63 41.13
C GLU A 827 -32.43 -11.25 41.09
N LEU A 828 -31.77 -10.91 39.99
CA LEU A 828 -31.05 -9.64 39.86
C LEU A 828 -32.04 -8.51 39.49
N GLY A 829 -32.83 -8.66 38.44
CA GLY A 829 -34.00 -7.82 38.17
C GLY A 829 -33.83 -6.96 36.92
N ASP A 830 -34.17 -5.67 36.98
CA ASP A 830 -34.04 -4.77 35.83
C ASP A 830 -32.70 -4.01 35.93
N GLY A 831 -31.77 -4.19 34.99
CA GLY A 831 -30.42 -3.61 35.09
C GLY A 831 -29.41 -4.33 34.20
N ASP A 832 -28.19 -3.77 34.05
CA ASP A 832 -27.06 -4.57 33.58
C ASP A 832 -26.30 -5.14 34.79
N ASP A 833 -26.70 -6.33 35.24
CA ASP A 833 -26.35 -6.87 36.57
C ASP A 833 -25.14 -7.84 36.56
N ASN A 834 -24.49 -7.98 37.72
CA ASN A 834 -23.33 -8.83 37.94
C ASN A 834 -23.58 -9.83 39.09
N LEU A 835 -23.61 -11.12 38.79
CA LEU A 835 -23.48 -12.18 39.79
C LEU A 835 -22.06 -12.76 39.74
N LEU A 836 -21.33 -12.63 40.86
CA LEU A 836 -19.95 -13.07 41.00
C LEU A 836 -19.85 -14.17 42.09
N SER A 837 -19.41 -15.36 41.71
CA SER A 837 -19.32 -16.52 42.60
C SER A 837 -17.95 -17.19 42.47
N PRO A 838 -17.05 -17.09 43.47
CA PRO A 838 -15.76 -17.77 43.43
C PRO A 838 -15.89 -19.29 43.31
N THR A 839 -14.89 -19.91 42.69
CA THR A 839 -14.87 -21.34 42.32
C THR A 839 -14.88 -22.33 43.49
N ASP A 840 -14.58 -21.90 44.73
CA ASP A 840 -14.52 -22.76 45.92
C ASP A 840 -15.77 -22.72 46.82
N VAL A 841 -16.84 -22.06 46.36
CA VAL A 841 -18.09 -21.90 47.11
C VAL A 841 -19.02 -23.11 46.90
N SER A 842 -19.43 -23.77 47.99
CA SER A 842 -20.32 -24.95 47.95
C SER A 842 -21.81 -24.61 47.98
N GLY A 843 -22.65 -25.43 47.36
CA GLY A 843 -24.12 -25.33 47.34
C GLY A 843 -24.68 -24.99 45.96
N ARG A 844 -25.92 -25.39 45.69
CA ARG A 844 -26.55 -25.25 44.38
C ARG A 844 -27.25 -23.91 44.20
N ILE A 845 -27.03 -23.24 43.08
CA ILE A 845 -27.64 -21.94 42.77
C ILE A 845 -28.77 -22.04 41.74
N ILE A 846 -29.76 -21.15 41.87
CA ILE A 846 -30.68 -20.75 40.81
C ILE A 846 -30.53 -19.23 40.65
N ALA A 847 -29.97 -18.79 39.53
CA ALA A 847 -29.73 -17.38 39.21
C ALA A 847 -30.60 -16.95 38.03
N LYS A 848 -31.28 -15.81 38.18
CA LYS A 848 -32.05 -15.15 37.14
C LYS A 848 -31.51 -13.74 36.94
N GLY A 849 -31.07 -13.42 35.73
CA GLY A 849 -30.62 -12.09 35.34
C GLY A 849 -31.78 -11.10 35.35
N GLY A 850 -32.72 -11.27 34.42
CA GLY A 850 -33.90 -10.40 34.31
C GLY A 850 -33.78 -9.47 33.11
N ALA A 851 -34.14 -8.21 33.25
CA ALA A 851 -34.21 -7.28 32.13
C ALA A 851 -32.91 -6.47 31.97
N GLY A 852 -32.09 -6.84 31.01
CA GLY A 852 -30.90 -6.07 30.64
C GLY A 852 -29.85 -7.01 30.08
N ARG A 853 -28.58 -6.65 30.19
CA ARG A 853 -27.48 -7.56 29.89
C ARG A 853 -26.88 -7.95 31.22
N ASP A 854 -26.87 -9.24 31.53
CA ASP A 854 -26.43 -9.73 32.83
C ASP A 854 -25.20 -10.63 32.69
N ALA A 855 -24.29 -10.56 33.67
CA ALA A 855 -23.20 -11.48 33.84
C ALA A 855 -23.52 -12.46 34.98
N LEU A 856 -23.64 -13.74 34.64
CA LEU A 856 -23.99 -14.79 35.59
C LEU A 856 -22.84 -15.79 35.71
N GLU A 857 -21.98 -15.57 36.71
CA GLU A 857 -20.87 -16.47 37.08
C GLU A 857 -21.29 -17.31 38.30
N VAL A 858 -21.19 -18.64 38.20
CA VAL A 858 -21.56 -19.56 39.28
C VAL A 858 -20.41 -20.51 39.69
N SER A 859 -20.51 -21.12 40.87
CA SER A 859 -19.46 -21.99 41.40
C SER A 859 -19.57 -23.45 40.97
N ALA A 860 -18.53 -24.23 41.28
CA ALA A 860 -18.30 -25.63 40.91
C ALA A 860 -19.36 -26.70 41.34
N GLU A 861 -20.55 -26.30 41.79
CA GLU A 861 -21.63 -27.21 42.18
C GLU A 861 -22.95 -26.93 41.41
N GLY A 862 -23.01 -27.25 40.12
CA GLY A 862 -24.24 -27.57 39.36
C GLY A 862 -25.47 -26.68 39.62
N GLY A 863 -25.51 -25.51 38.98
CA GLY A 863 -26.53 -24.47 39.06
C GLY A 863 -27.63 -24.52 37.98
N VAL A 864 -28.46 -23.47 37.99
CA VAL A 864 -29.41 -23.12 36.93
C VAL A 864 -29.27 -21.62 36.69
N LEU A 865 -28.93 -21.21 35.47
CA LEU A 865 -28.74 -19.83 35.05
C LEU A 865 -29.78 -19.49 33.99
N GLU A 866 -30.51 -18.38 34.17
CA GLU A 866 -31.57 -17.93 33.25
C GLU A 866 -31.40 -16.43 32.93
N GLY A 867 -31.35 -16.08 31.63
CA GLY A 867 -31.30 -14.70 31.13
C GLY A 867 -32.67 -14.17 30.65
N GLY A 868 -32.78 -12.84 30.54
CA GLY A 868 -33.87 -12.14 29.84
C GLY A 868 -35.17 -11.83 30.61
N VAL A 869 -35.93 -10.85 30.06
CA VAL A 869 -37.23 -10.32 30.55
C VAL A 869 -38.35 -11.35 30.70
N ASP A 870 -38.22 -12.54 30.11
CA ASP A 870 -39.23 -13.61 30.15
C ASP A 870 -38.93 -14.69 31.22
N ALA A 871 -37.86 -14.55 32.01
CA ALA A 871 -37.50 -15.43 33.13
C ALA A 871 -38.58 -15.50 34.25
N ASP A 872 -39.54 -14.58 34.22
CA ASP A 872 -40.63 -14.47 35.19
C ASP A 872 -41.82 -15.43 34.94
N GLU A 873 -41.97 -15.96 33.72
CA GLU A 873 -43.13 -16.80 33.34
C GLU A 873 -42.80 -17.95 32.36
N GLN A 874 -41.92 -18.93 32.67
CA GLN A 874 -41.88 -20.30 32.07
C GLN A 874 -40.70 -21.08 32.70
N GLY A 875 -40.55 -22.40 32.75
CA GLY A 875 -41.10 -23.60 32.13
C GLY A 875 -40.12 -24.77 32.45
N ASP A 876 -40.35 -26.00 31.98
CA ASP A 876 -39.31 -27.06 32.02
C ASP A 876 -38.32 -26.82 30.85
N ALA A 877 -37.12 -27.41 30.82
CA ALA A 877 -36.12 -27.17 29.77
C ALA A 877 -36.66 -27.34 28.33
N ALA A 878 -37.71 -28.16 28.18
CA ALA A 878 -38.43 -28.34 26.92
C ALA A 878 -39.10 -27.07 26.38
N ASP A 879 -39.51 -26.15 27.26
CA ASP A 879 -40.16 -24.90 26.88
C ASP A 879 -39.13 -23.91 26.29
N PHE A 880 -37.94 -23.79 26.90
CA PHE A 880 -36.82 -22.99 26.38
C PHE A 880 -36.33 -23.50 25.02
N ILE A 881 -36.14 -24.81 24.86
CA ILE A 881 -35.76 -25.42 23.57
C ILE A 881 -36.80 -25.14 22.48
N LEU A 882 -38.09 -25.21 22.81
CA LEU A 882 -39.18 -24.96 21.86
C LEU A 882 -39.30 -23.50 21.46
N LEU A 883 -38.95 -22.57 22.35
CA LEU A 883 -38.96 -21.13 22.09
C LEU A 883 -37.74 -20.73 21.27
N GLY A 884 -36.53 -21.07 21.73
CA GLY A 884 -35.26 -20.71 21.10
C GLY A 884 -35.15 -21.15 19.64
N ALA A 885 -35.63 -22.36 19.30
CA ALA A 885 -35.55 -22.91 17.95
C ALA A 885 -36.22 -22.06 16.84
N ASP A 886 -37.18 -21.19 17.19
CA ASP A 886 -37.91 -20.32 16.24
C ASP A 886 -37.91 -18.84 16.69
N GLU A 887 -37.15 -18.48 17.73
CA GLU A 887 -37.14 -17.14 18.32
C GLU A 887 -36.35 -16.16 17.44
N PRO A 888 -36.96 -15.04 16.97
CA PRO A 888 -36.22 -14.08 16.17
C PRO A 888 -35.26 -13.28 17.08
N GLY A 889 -33.95 -13.44 16.84
CA GLY A 889 -32.93 -12.68 17.54
C GLY A 889 -33.16 -11.17 17.53
N SER A 890 -32.93 -10.54 18.68
CA SER A 890 -33.10 -9.11 18.92
C SER A 890 -32.08 -8.25 18.16
N GLY A 891 -30.92 -8.84 17.81
CA GLY A 891 -29.78 -8.17 17.18
C GLY A 891 -29.01 -7.25 18.14
N LEU A 892 -29.28 -7.36 19.44
CA LEU A 892 -28.54 -6.70 20.51
C LEU A 892 -27.56 -7.70 21.12
N GLN A 893 -26.47 -7.21 21.71
CA GLN A 893 -25.63 -8.01 22.59
C GLN A 893 -26.44 -8.45 23.81
N GLY A 894 -26.38 -9.73 24.13
CA GLY A 894 -27.12 -10.36 25.22
C GLY A 894 -26.25 -10.72 26.42
N GLU A 895 -26.67 -11.75 27.14
CA GLU A 895 -26.14 -12.18 28.43
C GLU A 895 -24.77 -12.87 28.32
N TRP A 896 -24.03 -12.87 29.42
CA TRP A 896 -22.82 -13.67 29.60
C TRP A 896 -23.02 -14.69 30.73
N PHE A 897 -22.88 -15.97 30.41
CA PHE A 897 -22.96 -17.08 31.36
C PHE A 897 -21.62 -17.77 31.51
N ASP A 898 -21.21 -17.99 32.76
CA ASP A 898 -20.07 -18.85 33.11
C ASP A 898 -20.47 -19.82 34.23
N ALA A 899 -20.58 -21.11 33.87
CA ALA A 899 -21.08 -22.14 34.78
C ALA A 899 -20.00 -22.88 35.57
N GLU A 900 -18.72 -22.66 35.27
CA GLU A 900 -17.56 -23.27 35.96
C GLU A 900 -17.72 -24.80 36.10
N GLY A 901 -17.55 -25.40 37.28
CA GLY A 901 -17.71 -26.85 37.44
C GLY A 901 -19.15 -27.27 37.78
N GLY A 902 -19.54 -28.49 37.40
CA GLY A 902 -20.82 -29.06 37.82
C GLY A 902 -21.52 -29.93 36.79
N ASN A 903 -22.81 -29.68 36.67
CA ASN A 903 -23.79 -30.37 35.83
C ASN A 903 -24.93 -29.34 35.76
N ASP A 904 -24.76 -28.42 34.82
CA ASP A 904 -25.37 -27.11 34.84
C ASP A 904 -26.50 -27.02 33.81
N GLN A 905 -27.33 -26.00 34.00
CA GLN A 905 -28.41 -25.67 33.07
C GLN A 905 -28.33 -24.19 32.77
N ILE A 906 -28.05 -23.85 31.52
CA ILE A 906 -27.96 -22.48 31.02
C ILE A 906 -29.12 -22.24 30.05
N PHE A 907 -29.89 -21.18 30.32
CA PHE A 907 -31.01 -20.76 29.49
C PHE A 907 -30.86 -19.28 29.12
N GLY A 908 -30.45 -19.03 27.88
CA GLY A 908 -30.36 -17.70 27.27
C GLY A 908 -31.68 -17.19 26.69
N GLY A 909 -31.61 -16.02 26.07
CA GLY A 909 -32.77 -15.26 25.62
C GLY A 909 -32.80 -15.00 24.11
N ALA A 910 -33.32 -13.84 23.72
CA ALA A 910 -33.32 -13.38 22.33
C ALA A 910 -32.07 -12.50 22.01
N GLY A 911 -31.11 -12.43 22.92
CA GLY A 911 -29.86 -11.67 22.77
C GLY A 911 -28.87 -12.38 21.86
N ASN A 912 -27.73 -11.74 21.57
CA ASN A 912 -26.56 -12.48 21.11
C ASN A 912 -25.77 -12.85 22.36
N ASP A 913 -25.88 -14.09 22.81
CA ASP A 913 -25.43 -14.52 24.13
C ASP A 913 -24.04 -15.16 24.07
N LEU A 914 -23.33 -15.13 25.19
CA LEU A 914 -22.08 -15.85 25.38
C LEU A 914 -22.24 -16.86 26.52
N ALA A 915 -22.10 -18.14 26.22
CA ALA A 915 -22.32 -19.21 27.19
C ALA A 915 -21.10 -20.13 27.31
N ALA A 916 -20.65 -20.32 28.55
CA ALA A 916 -19.56 -21.21 28.94
C ALA A 916 -20.11 -22.21 29.98
N GLY A 917 -20.13 -23.51 29.64
CA GLY A 917 -20.66 -24.58 30.51
C GLY A 917 -19.68 -25.04 31.59
N GLY A 918 -18.40 -25.12 31.23
CA GLY A 918 -17.31 -25.52 32.11
C GLY A 918 -17.29 -27.02 32.43
N GLU A 919 -16.69 -27.47 33.55
CA GLU A 919 -16.53 -28.90 33.79
C GLU A 919 -17.85 -29.61 34.16
N GLY A 920 -18.50 -30.38 33.28
CA GLY A 920 -19.74 -31.05 33.69
C GLY A 920 -20.50 -31.76 32.59
N ASP A 921 -21.51 -32.59 32.89
CA ASP A 921 -22.49 -32.90 31.82
C ASP A 921 -23.57 -31.81 31.86
N ASP A 922 -23.48 -30.84 30.94
CA ASP A 922 -24.29 -29.62 30.98
C ASP A 922 -25.41 -29.61 29.94
N LEU A 923 -26.44 -28.81 30.22
CA LEU A 923 -27.53 -28.51 29.28
C LEU A 923 -27.53 -27.02 28.98
N ILE A 924 -27.13 -26.66 27.75
CA ILE A 924 -27.02 -25.27 27.31
C ILE A 924 -28.09 -25.00 26.26
N VAL A 925 -28.90 -23.97 26.45
CA VAL A 925 -29.94 -23.52 25.53
C VAL A 925 -29.86 -22.00 25.41
N THR A 926 -29.25 -21.45 24.36
CA THR A 926 -28.99 -20.00 24.28
C THR A 926 -30.14 -19.19 23.69
N GLY A 927 -31.02 -19.79 22.88
CA GLY A 927 -32.25 -19.12 22.46
C GLY A 927 -32.17 -18.54 21.04
N GLY A 928 -32.56 -17.28 20.82
CA GLY A 928 -32.56 -16.68 19.49
C GLY A 928 -31.52 -15.57 19.41
N GLY A 929 -30.55 -15.66 18.51
CA GLY A 929 -29.37 -14.79 18.59
C GLY A 929 -28.31 -15.18 17.59
N SER A 930 -27.19 -14.48 17.55
CA SER A 930 -25.96 -15.07 17.01
C SER A 930 -25.07 -15.32 18.20
N ASP A 931 -25.13 -16.53 18.72
CA ASP A 931 -24.59 -16.89 20.04
C ASP A 931 -23.20 -17.52 19.93
N TRP A 932 -22.43 -17.40 21.00
CA TRP A 932 -21.11 -18.02 21.15
C TRP A 932 -21.12 -18.96 22.34
N ILE A 933 -20.85 -20.24 22.07
CA ILE A 933 -21.07 -21.32 23.02
C ILE A 933 -19.83 -22.18 23.17
N TRP A 934 -19.41 -22.41 24.40
CA TRP A 934 -18.40 -23.38 24.77
C TRP A 934 -18.96 -24.36 25.81
N GLY A 935 -18.82 -25.66 25.54
CA GLY A 935 -19.24 -26.75 26.43
C GLY A 935 -18.39 -26.77 27.69
N ASP A 936 -17.10 -27.08 27.56
CA ASP A 936 -16.23 -27.34 28.72
C ASP A 936 -15.32 -26.17 29.17
N LEU A 937 -15.48 -24.99 28.58
CA LEU A 937 -14.59 -23.87 28.83
C LEU A 937 -15.08 -23.01 30.00
N ASN A 938 -14.16 -22.49 30.80
CA ASN A 938 -14.46 -21.46 31.80
C ASN A 938 -14.01 -20.09 31.29
N THR A 939 -14.82 -19.07 31.55
CA THR A 939 -14.63 -17.70 31.06
C THR A 939 -14.64 -16.69 32.20
N HIS A 940 -13.81 -15.65 32.14
CA HIS A 940 -13.72 -14.67 33.22
C HIS A 940 -13.55 -13.26 32.65
N SER A 941 -14.02 -12.23 33.36
CA SER A 941 -13.90 -10.82 32.94
C SER A 941 -13.36 -9.94 34.06
N SER A 942 -12.56 -8.93 33.70
CA SER A 942 -12.00 -7.95 34.63
C SER A 942 -12.96 -6.78 34.86
N GLY A 943 -13.88 -6.91 35.82
CA GLY A 943 -14.81 -5.83 36.19
C GLY A 943 -15.97 -5.68 35.21
N ASP A 944 -16.39 -4.44 34.89
CA ASP A 944 -17.56 -4.17 34.02
C ASP A 944 -17.29 -4.31 32.51
N GLU A 945 -16.10 -4.79 32.12
CA GLU A 945 -15.69 -4.86 30.71
C GLU A 945 -16.51 -5.87 29.89
N TRP A 946 -17.09 -6.89 30.54
CA TRP A 946 -18.03 -7.81 29.89
C TRP A 946 -19.23 -7.07 29.27
N LYS A 947 -19.61 -5.88 29.76
CA LYS A 947 -20.67 -5.08 29.13
C LYS A 947 -20.37 -4.67 27.68
N GLN A 948 -19.15 -4.91 27.18
CA GLN A 948 -18.73 -4.68 25.80
C GLN A 948 -17.96 -5.88 25.22
N TRP A 949 -18.26 -7.10 25.65
CA TRP A 949 -17.61 -8.28 25.09
C TRP A 949 -17.82 -8.39 23.58
N SER A 950 -16.85 -8.98 22.90
CA SER A 950 -16.81 -9.03 21.44
C SER A 950 -16.05 -10.28 21.01
N VAL A 951 -16.42 -10.88 19.88
CA VAL A 951 -15.70 -12.03 19.33
C VAL A 951 -15.17 -11.68 17.95
N ILE A 952 -13.85 -11.65 17.81
CA ILE A 952 -13.18 -11.46 16.54
C ILE A 952 -12.95 -12.81 15.88
N GLU A 953 -13.48 -12.97 14.67
CA GLU A 953 -13.26 -14.13 13.82
C GLU A 953 -12.12 -13.87 12.82
N GLU A 954 -11.04 -14.64 12.93
CA GLU A 954 -9.92 -14.63 11.98
C GLU A 954 -9.88 -15.93 11.17
N PHE A 955 -9.68 -15.82 9.85
CA PHE A 955 -9.52 -16.97 8.96
C PHE A 955 -8.21 -16.88 8.18
N ASP A 956 -7.27 -17.78 8.48
CA ASP A 956 -5.93 -17.81 7.87
C ASP A 956 -5.90 -18.52 6.50
N GLY A 957 -7.05 -18.97 6.00
CA GLY A 957 -7.18 -19.79 4.78
C GLY A 957 -7.29 -21.28 5.04
N THR A 958 -7.04 -21.74 6.27
CA THR A 958 -7.08 -23.15 6.69
C THR A 958 -7.85 -23.41 7.98
N GLN A 959 -7.82 -22.49 8.95
CA GLN A 959 -8.48 -22.60 10.25
C GLN A 959 -9.13 -21.26 10.65
N TYR A 960 -10.23 -21.36 11.40
CA TYR A 960 -10.82 -20.22 12.08
C TYR A 960 -10.22 -20.11 13.48
N THR A 961 -9.77 -18.91 13.84
CA THR A 961 -9.36 -18.54 15.20
C THR A 961 -10.37 -17.52 15.71
N TYR A 962 -10.88 -17.74 16.92
CA TYR A 962 -11.81 -16.83 17.57
C TYR A 962 -11.10 -16.19 18.76
N HIS A 963 -11.11 -14.87 18.82
CA HIS A 963 -10.54 -14.11 19.93
C HIS A 963 -11.68 -13.42 20.67
N LEU A 964 -11.80 -13.72 21.96
CA LEU A 964 -12.71 -13.02 22.86
C LEU A 964 -12.05 -11.72 23.32
N GLU A 965 -12.74 -10.60 23.16
CA GLU A 965 -12.39 -9.30 23.71
C GLU A 965 -13.19 -9.07 24.99
N ASN A 966 -12.53 -8.56 26.05
CA ASN A 966 -13.11 -8.22 27.35
C ASN A 966 -13.62 -9.40 28.21
N ILE A 967 -13.65 -10.61 27.66
CA ILE A 967 -13.83 -11.89 28.38
C ILE A 967 -12.63 -12.78 28.03
N TYR A 968 -12.04 -13.40 29.04
CA TYR A 968 -10.82 -14.21 28.95
C TYR A 968 -11.14 -15.67 29.25
N THR A 969 -10.48 -16.58 28.52
CA THR A 969 -10.68 -18.03 28.70
C THR A 969 -9.65 -18.59 29.69
N GLN A 970 -10.06 -19.41 30.65
CA GLN A 970 -9.12 -20.17 31.50
C GLN A 970 -8.76 -21.50 30.81
N ASN A 971 -7.48 -21.88 30.84
CA ASN A 971 -6.95 -23.07 30.13
C ASN A 971 -7.33 -24.42 30.78
N ASP A 972 -8.22 -24.42 31.77
CA ASP A 972 -8.72 -25.64 32.40
C ASP A 972 -9.96 -26.11 31.62
N GLU A 973 -9.75 -26.58 30.39
CA GLU A 973 -10.79 -27.28 29.63
C GLU A 973 -11.25 -28.50 30.44
N GLY A 974 -12.50 -28.46 30.91
CA GLY A 974 -13.17 -29.52 31.65
C GLY A 974 -13.34 -30.82 30.85
N VAL A 975 -14.10 -31.75 31.41
CA VAL A 975 -14.54 -32.97 30.70
C VAL A 975 -16.00 -33.23 31.00
N GLY A 976 -16.83 -33.03 29.97
CA GLY A 976 -18.28 -33.12 30.02
C GLY A 976 -18.90 -34.13 29.06
N ASN A 977 -20.22 -34.21 29.02
CA ASN A 977 -20.95 -34.81 27.91
C ASN A 977 -22.17 -33.94 27.69
N ASP A 978 -21.98 -32.87 26.94
CA ASP A 978 -22.90 -31.75 26.94
C ASP A 978 -24.03 -31.94 25.95
N VAL A 979 -25.15 -31.30 26.26
CA VAL A 979 -26.28 -31.18 25.35
C VAL A 979 -26.51 -29.71 25.08
N ILE A 980 -26.15 -29.28 23.87
CA ILE A 980 -26.20 -27.87 23.47
C ILE A 980 -27.31 -27.68 22.43
N TYR A 981 -28.20 -26.72 22.67
CA TYR A 981 -29.17 -26.19 21.72
C TYR A 981 -28.84 -24.73 21.45
N ALA A 982 -28.21 -24.45 20.31
CA ALA A 982 -27.80 -23.09 19.95
C ALA A 982 -28.98 -22.20 19.55
N GLY A 983 -30.09 -22.80 19.09
CA GLY A 983 -31.30 -22.06 18.78
C GLY A 983 -31.29 -21.36 17.42
N ALA A 984 -31.90 -20.17 17.33
CA ALA A 984 -32.15 -19.51 16.05
C ALA A 984 -31.22 -18.31 15.82
N GLY A 985 -30.29 -18.44 14.87
CA GLY A 985 -29.66 -17.30 14.21
C GLY A 985 -28.38 -17.66 13.46
N ASN A 986 -27.19 -17.26 13.91
CA ASN A 986 -25.95 -17.67 13.24
C ASN A 986 -24.90 -17.98 14.29
N ASP A 987 -24.95 -19.21 14.79
CA ASP A 987 -24.31 -19.52 16.06
C ASP A 987 -22.94 -20.14 15.85
N VAL A 988 -22.06 -19.97 16.84
CA VAL A 988 -20.72 -20.55 16.89
C VAL A 988 -20.61 -21.38 18.16
N ALA A 989 -20.51 -22.70 18.01
CA ALA A 989 -20.53 -23.61 19.17
C ALA A 989 -19.36 -24.60 19.16
N PHE A 990 -18.71 -24.75 20.30
CA PHE A 990 -17.65 -25.73 20.58
C PHE A 990 -18.10 -26.61 21.73
N SER A 991 -18.30 -27.91 21.51
CA SER A 991 -18.67 -28.82 22.62
C SER A 991 -17.48 -29.38 23.40
N GLU A 992 -16.26 -29.27 22.84
CA GLU A 992 -15.00 -29.55 23.54
C GLU A 992 -14.74 -31.03 23.90
N LYS A 993 -14.46 -31.38 25.16
CA LYS A 993 -14.02 -32.73 25.54
C LYS A 993 -15.19 -33.53 26.11
N GLY A 994 -15.85 -34.30 25.28
CA GLY A 994 -16.96 -35.12 25.77
C GLY A 994 -17.49 -36.11 24.76
N ASN A 995 -18.63 -36.73 25.03
CA ASN A 995 -19.44 -37.32 23.97
C ASN A 995 -20.70 -36.49 23.86
N ASP A 996 -20.59 -35.42 23.09
CA ASP A 996 -21.55 -34.34 23.19
C ASP A 996 -22.68 -34.49 22.19
N THR A 997 -23.75 -33.75 22.40
CA THR A 997 -24.84 -33.61 21.44
C THR A 997 -25.11 -32.14 21.19
N LEU A 998 -24.74 -31.68 20.00
CA LEU A 998 -24.89 -30.29 19.57
C LEU A 998 -26.01 -30.17 18.53
N PHE A 999 -27.05 -29.44 18.87
CA PHE A 999 -28.15 -29.01 18.02
C PHE A 999 -27.94 -27.54 17.63
N LEU A 1000 -27.46 -27.30 16.41
CA LEU A 1000 -27.27 -25.95 15.86
C LEU A 1000 -28.57 -25.30 15.36
N GLU A 1001 -29.63 -26.08 15.24
CA GLU A 1001 -30.97 -25.61 14.86
C GLU A 1001 -30.99 -24.74 13.59
N SER A 1002 -31.50 -23.50 13.63
CA SER A 1002 -31.81 -22.73 12.40
C SER A 1002 -30.88 -21.53 12.21
N GLY A 1003 -29.99 -21.62 11.21
CA GLY A 1003 -29.02 -20.57 10.95
C GLY A 1003 -27.96 -20.92 9.90
N ASP A 1004 -27.03 -19.99 9.62
CA ASP A 1004 -25.75 -20.30 8.97
C ASP A 1004 -24.68 -20.58 10.06
N ASP A 1005 -24.88 -21.66 10.81
CA ASP A 1005 -24.14 -21.97 12.05
C ASP A 1005 -22.79 -22.67 11.81
N LYS A 1006 -21.92 -22.59 12.80
CA LYS A 1006 -20.63 -23.29 12.85
C LYS A 1006 -20.50 -24.06 14.16
N GLY A 1007 -20.27 -25.37 14.07
CA GLY A 1007 -20.16 -26.24 15.25
C GLY A 1007 -18.97 -27.20 15.18
N TRP A 1008 -18.31 -27.41 16.32
CA TRP A 1008 -17.21 -28.37 16.49
C TRP A 1008 -17.44 -29.27 17.69
N GLY A 1009 -17.34 -30.59 17.47
CA GLY A 1009 -17.42 -31.61 18.53
C GLY A 1009 -16.12 -31.77 19.34
N GLN A 1010 -14.97 -31.52 18.71
CA GLN A 1010 -13.63 -31.70 19.28
C GLN A 1010 -13.32 -33.14 19.79
N GLU A 1011 -12.98 -33.36 21.07
CA GLU A 1011 -12.44 -34.65 21.56
C GLU A 1011 -13.55 -35.57 22.10
N GLY A 1012 -14.08 -36.45 21.25
CA GLY A 1012 -14.80 -37.65 21.65
C GLY A 1012 -15.75 -38.20 20.58
N ASP A 1013 -16.80 -38.93 20.98
CA ASP A 1013 -17.81 -39.48 20.06
C ASP A 1013 -19.05 -38.57 20.02
N ASP A 1014 -18.98 -37.47 19.28
CA ASP A 1014 -19.98 -36.38 19.29
C ASP A 1014 -21.08 -36.54 18.25
N VAL A 1015 -22.26 -36.00 18.55
CA VAL A 1015 -23.41 -35.95 17.66
C VAL A 1015 -23.74 -34.51 17.30
N LEU A 1016 -23.45 -34.11 16.07
CA LEU A 1016 -23.75 -32.76 15.56
C LEU A 1016 -24.96 -32.79 14.61
N LEU A 1017 -25.93 -31.90 14.85
CA LEU A 1017 -27.19 -31.80 14.12
C LEU A 1017 -27.49 -30.32 13.79
N GLY A 1018 -27.56 -29.95 12.51
CA GLY A 1018 -27.88 -28.58 12.08
C GLY A 1018 -28.36 -28.45 10.64
N GLU A 1019 -28.90 -27.29 10.28
CA GLU A 1019 -29.36 -26.95 8.92
C GLU A 1019 -28.28 -26.23 8.05
N GLY A 1020 -26.98 -26.40 8.30
CA GLY A 1020 -25.89 -25.69 7.60
C GLY A 1020 -24.66 -26.53 7.19
N PRO A 1021 -23.66 -25.97 6.47
CA PRO A 1021 -22.41 -26.67 6.16
C PRO A 1021 -21.50 -26.77 7.41
N ILE A 1022 -21.47 -27.94 8.04
CA ILE A 1022 -20.50 -28.26 9.11
C ILE A 1022 -19.08 -28.29 8.50
N PRO A 1023 -18.14 -27.40 8.89
CA PRO A 1023 -16.81 -27.37 8.31
C PRO A 1023 -15.97 -28.54 8.83
N HIS A 1024 -15.74 -29.56 8.01
CA HIS A 1024 -14.64 -30.49 8.22
C HIS A 1024 -13.51 -30.17 7.23
N GLY A 1025 -12.27 -30.18 7.72
CA GLY A 1025 -11.07 -29.82 6.98
C GLY A 1025 -11.11 -30.21 5.49
N ALA A 1026 -10.99 -29.17 4.64
CA ALA A 1026 -10.88 -29.17 3.19
C ALA A 1026 -12.10 -29.69 2.36
N THR A 1027 -12.72 -28.71 1.67
CA THR A 1027 -13.61 -28.76 0.50
C THR A 1027 -15.13 -28.85 0.72
N GLU A 1028 -15.80 -27.78 0.27
CA GLU A 1028 -17.25 -27.49 0.31
C GLU A 1028 -18.15 -28.63 -0.20
N SER A 1029 -19.27 -28.90 0.51
CA SER A 1029 -20.64 -28.89 -0.07
C SER A 1029 -21.74 -29.17 0.98
N ARG A 1030 -22.82 -28.36 0.92
CA ARG A 1030 -24.01 -28.37 1.80
C ARG A 1030 -24.91 -29.61 1.59
N PHE A 1031 -25.12 -30.43 2.63
CA PHE A 1031 -26.29 -31.30 2.85
C PHE A 1031 -26.43 -31.69 4.33
N TRP A 1032 -27.67 -31.83 4.80
CA TRP A 1032 -28.05 -32.31 6.14
C TRP A 1032 -27.25 -33.56 6.54
N THR A 1033 -26.34 -33.42 7.49
CA THR A 1033 -25.43 -34.49 7.92
C THR A 1033 -25.64 -34.72 9.40
N VAL A 1034 -26.11 -35.91 9.77
CA VAL A 1034 -25.84 -36.46 11.10
C VAL A 1034 -24.40 -36.94 11.04
N LEU A 1035 -23.48 -36.17 11.60
CA LEU A 1035 -22.13 -36.64 11.89
C LEU A 1035 -22.18 -37.29 13.28
N VAL A 1036 -21.77 -38.56 13.33
CA VAL A 1036 -21.45 -39.33 14.54
C VAL A 1036 -20.00 -39.72 14.41
#